data_AF-A0A950T0R3-F1
#
_entry.id   AF-A0A950T0R3-F1
#
_cell.length_a   1.000
_cell.length_b   1.000
_cell.length_c   1.000
_cell.angle_alpha   90.00
_cell.angle_beta   90.00
_cell.angle_gamma   90.00
#
_symmetry.space_group_name_H-M   'P 1'
#
loop_
_entity.id
_entity.type
_entity.pdbx_description
1 polymer ?
#
loop_
_entity_poly.entity_id
_entity_poly.type
_entity_poly.pdbx_seq_one_letter_code
_entity_poly.pdbx_strand_id
1 'polypeptide(L)'
;MVLLERNRNTPSPREMSPAPLPPQTSLRRGNPPLRFVQWMCLLLACAGASWFAIQFFLTPQPTQFPAPWENAQWITPADGNSPVGYFRYTTSLESIPDSAFITVAATQIFRLYVNGTFISATAIPDIVNGKGIQAHIYDVTSALVQGPNLIAIRVSNLDGQPPSLIASFGVVHGSSTVYHVTGTAGWLATSQSSLVNPRYDPRAVAAAAAATPAANAAGASTTPGASAPAATAPGASAPAAANASTASVTGSTVSQSMSQFPSTSTPASSVVNPSTVVASGLPPWITGFYDSSSWQRAKTLAVPPASPPLTENPVLYQYPLNSQWMSGGAGHDAYFVRTIARPIGTTSVWLRIGATGPATVFINGNQVIAWNGDAPAPSPTVSDFLSSQEQVIQYQTGLVVGLYDVSPYFHMGNNTIAVHVVSPGNTNSQTGLSIFNAALALDLFTGDIQNHYFWFPSGGDGWQASDHTVTGWEQGGNVTQSWFAPFAVGRPGLTRSVYISEVDTSRNVNIIPLVPLGLAILVVVGMVLGLWSLMAGLAMSRFSFSRSEAGELMSLSYLPALATELLLIVLSREPQIPQPFPYTAFWGIALLLLVGIGYMLLWLNARRVKDLLQYSSQFSVYWETLSSADGEASIYAACKSMMERVYAWLRLNWGLVLLVFIAIPMITYQLTYEPFWADELTSYYAAKGILRTGLPELLSGFLYAKGELYSYVLAITIAIFGDHPWVLRMPAAVELLVSLPIFYFAGCYFFDRRIALFATAMLSLSPYALTWGRQIRMYEQAQFLVIIFMYLLYRAVRESNRPRLIYLAVGTLVLTYLSHEEVFIMFPAIVCGVLLVSFMESKDEREKQKGIKRFLPPMLLQKHWWIAAIVGGSIIGAQLLISRVSHPPILGTDNSQQPMIQVSTNNVLYYFKLLFLPAALSPTTPWIVLNAGLSLLGFIWGIRRRDAREIYIGLLFWGSLTILAVLFTLTADRYIYPILPLMYLGGSAAFIKGLRIMWRYVSTPLAPEHRNLPNAPRSKTLSSLSMQVMMTFASTLLCASILILPMMPFNGYNLFISRVVGFAFHRHFSDYDAVGQYMQQHMRPGDIVICVSQAITVRYYVHQTDYFFSIDRALYLFEENGRITDTPTGSTPILSQSDFQAILADHQRVWIISDNGGYQANVTGPGKRFSFPPDFHVVFEGYGSAIYARGV
;
A
#
# COMPACT_ATOMS: atom_id res chain seq x y z
N MET A 1 -10.81 -2.41 -50.05
CA MET A 1 -11.42 -1.34 -50.88
C MET A 1 -10.46 -0.99 -52.00
N VAL A 2 -10.96 -1.10 -53.23
CA VAL A 2 -10.57 -0.36 -54.44
C VAL A 2 -9.70 0.87 -54.16
N LEU A 3 -8.51 0.95 -54.77
CA LEU A 3 -7.80 2.16 -55.23
C LEU A 3 -6.38 1.78 -55.68
N LEU A 4 -6.29 1.15 -56.84
CA LEU A 4 -5.05 1.05 -57.63
C LEU A 4 -5.32 1.71 -58.99
N GLU A 5 -5.40 3.04 -59.00
CA GLU A 5 -5.28 3.82 -60.22
C GLU A 5 -3.88 4.41 -60.33
N ARG A 6 -3.09 3.71 -61.15
CA ARG A 6 -2.11 4.21 -62.12
C ARG A 6 -1.95 5.74 -62.14
N ASN A 7 -0.77 6.24 -61.75
CA ASN A 7 -0.24 7.47 -62.31
C ASN A 7 1.11 7.16 -62.98
N ARG A 8 1.06 6.92 -64.30
CA ARG A 8 2.21 6.90 -65.20
C ARG A 8 2.59 8.36 -65.45
N ASN A 9 3.68 8.84 -64.86
CA ASN A 9 4.54 9.90 -65.39
C ASN A 9 5.67 10.19 -64.38
N THR A 10 6.77 9.45 -64.48
CA THR A 10 8.08 9.86 -63.94
C THR A 10 9.15 9.64 -65.01
N PRO A 11 10.00 10.63 -65.28
CA PRO A 11 11.06 10.54 -66.28
C PRO A 11 12.15 9.56 -65.84
N SER A 12 12.90 9.04 -66.82
CA SER A 12 13.99 8.08 -66.66
C SER A 12 15.05 8.52 -65.63
N PRO A 13 15.73 7.57 -64.96
CA PRO A 13 16.79 7.90 -64.03
C PRO A 13 18.03 8.38 -64.81
N ARG A 14 18.34 9.68 -64.71
CA ARG A 14 19.68 10.19 -65.01
C ARG A 14 20.65 9.61 -63.99
N GLU A 15 21.73 9.00 -64.48
CA GLU A 15 22.89 8.60 -63.71
C GLU A 15 23.42 9.81 -62.90
N MET A 16 23.21 9.79 -61.59
CA MET A 16 23.94 10.64 -60.66
C MET A 16 25.17 9.85 -60.18
N SER A 17 26.34 10.29 -60.61
CA SER A 17 27.62 9.87 -60.02
C SER A 17 27.58 10.03 -58.50
N PRO A 18 28.12 9.06 -57.73
CA PRO A 18 28.14 9.14 -56.28
C PRO A 18 28.94 10.38 -55.85
N ALA A 19 28.32 11.26 -55.08
CA ALA A 19 28.98 12.37 -54.44
C ALA A 19 30.14 11.86 -53.56
N PRO A 20 31.31 12.52 -53.54
CA PRO A 20 32.43 12.10 -52.73
C PRO A 20 32.02 12.13 -51.25
N LEU A 21 32.16 11.00 -50.58
CA LEU A 21 32.02 10.88 -49.13
C LEU A 21 32.89 11.97 -48.46
N PRO A 22 32.38 12.70 -47.45
CA PRO A 22 33.23 13.59 -46.66
C PRO A 22 34.38 12.75 -46.06
N PRO A 23 35.58 13.31 -45.92
CA PRO A 23 36.72 12.58 -45.39
C PRO A 23 36.34 12.05 -44.01
N GLN A 24 36.30 10.71 -43.88
CA GLN A 24 36.17 10.06 -42.59
C GLN A 24 37.36 10.48 -41.75
N THR A 25 37.14 11.43 -40.85
CA THR A 25 38.07 11.75 -39.78
C THR A 25 38.39 10.44 -39.07
N SER A 26 39.63 10.00 -39.20
CA SER A 26 40.20 8.84 -38.54
C SER A 26 40.03 9.00 -37.02
N LEU A 27 38.98 8.38 -36.47
CA LEU A 27 38.82 8.13 -35.04
C LEU A 27 39.85 7.08 -34.61
N ARG A 28 41.11 7.50 -34.50
CA ARG A 28 42.20 6.77 -33.87
C ARG A 28 42.70 7.60 -32.68
N ARG A 29 42.14 7.32 -31.51
CA ARG A 29 42.67 7.54 -30.14
C ARG A 29 41.57 7.09 -29.16
N GLY A 30 41.92 6.17 -28.26
CA GLY A 30 41.08 5.34 -27.37
C GLY A 30 39.63 5.78 -27.15
N ASN A 31 38.67 4.89 -27.46
CA ASN A 31 37.23 5.12 -27.33
C ASN A 31 36.82 5.49 -25.88
N PRO A 32 36.49 6.75 -25.56
CA PRO A 32 36.03 7.14 -24.22
C PRO A 32 34.75 6.43 -23.71
N PRO A 33 33.79 5.96 -24.53
CA PRO A 33 32.61 5.26 -23.99
C PRO A 33 32.91 3.85 -23.44
N LEU A 34 34.00 3.19 -23.83
CA LEU A 34 34.32 1.82 -23.37
C LEU A 34 34.80 1.81 -21.91
N ARG A 35 35.71 2.73 -21.57
CA ARG A 35 36.16 2.92 -20.20
C ARG A 35 34.99 3.29 -19.28
N PHE A 36 34.05 4.10 -19.77
CA PHE A 36 32.86 4.46 -19.01
C PHE A 36 31.98 3.24 -18.69
N VAL A 37 31.71 2.37 -19.67
CA VAL A 37 30.90 1.14 -19.45
C VAL A 37 31.60 0.18 -18.49
N GLN A 38 32.91 0.01 -18.61
CA GLN A 38 33.71 -0.81 -17.68
C GLN A 38 33.59 -0.29 -16.24
N TRP A 39 33.89 0.99 -16.01
CA TRP A 39 33.82 1.59 -14.68
C TRP A 39 32.41 1.57 -14.13
N MET A 40 31.38 1.72 -14.98
CA MET A 40 29.99 1.63 -14.56
C MET A 40 29.60 0.21 -14.15
N CYS A 41 29.99 -0.84 -14.90
CA CYS A 41 29.73 -2.23 -14.52
C CYS A 41 30.42 -2.59 -13.20
N LEU A 42 31.68 -2.15 -13.01
CA LEU A 42 32.41 -2.36 -11.76
C LEU A 42 31.79 -1.58 -10.59
N LEU A 43 31.40 -0.33 -10.81
CA LEU A 43 30.74 0.48 -9.78
C LEU A 43 29.41 -0.16 -9.36
N LEU A 44 28.61 -0.64 -10.31
CA LEU A 44 27.36 -1.35 -10.02
C LEU A 44 27.62 -2.68 -9.30
N ALA A 45 28.65 -3.44 -9.69
CA ALA A 45 29.03 -4.69 -9.02
C ALA A 45 29.45 -4.44 -7.56
N CYS A 46 30.24 -3.38 -7.33
CA CYS A 46 30.61 -2.94 -5.98
C CYS A 46 29.40 -2.49 -5.17
N ALA A 47 28.49 -1.71 -5.76
CA ALA A 47 27.29 -1.21 -5.09
C ALA A 47 26.32 -2.34 -4.74
N GLY A 48 26.07 -3.25 -5.69
CA GLY A 48 25.24 -4.44 -5.49
C GLY A 48 25.80 -5.35 -4.40
N ALA A 49 27.06 -5.77 -4.54
CA ALA A 49 27.70 -6.63 -3.54
C ALA A 49 27.72 -5.98 -2.14
N SER A 50 27.94 -4.66 -2.07
CA SER A 50 27.86 -3.91 -0.81
C SER A 50 26.44 -3.91 -0.24
N TRP A 51 25.43 -3.66 -1.08
CA TRP A 51 24.02 -3.74 -0.68
C TRP A 51 23.66 -5.13 -0.14
N PHE A 52 24.02 -6.20 -0.86
CA PHE A 52 23.80 -7.57 -0.41
C PHE A 52 24.50 -7.85 0.93
N ALA A 53 25.76 -7.42 1.09
CA ALA A 53 26.51 -7.62 2.32
C ALA A 53 25.94 -6.85 3.51
N ILE A 54 25.49 -5.60 3.30
CA ILE A 54 24.82 -4.80 4.34
C ILE A 54 23.53 -5.52 4.78
N GLN A 55 22.75 -6.01 3.83
CA GLN A 55 21.50 -6.71 4.12
C GLN A 55 21.76 -8.06 4.82
N PHE A 56 22.76 -8.82 4.38
CA PHE A 56 23.08 -10.14 4.93
C PHE A 56 23.78 -10.09 6.30
N PHE A 57 24.76 -9.20 6.49
CA PHE A 57 25.59 -9.18 7.71
C PHE A 57 25.16 -8.14 8.74
N LEU A 58 24.55 -7.02 8.32
CA LEU A 58 24.32 -5.87 9.19
C LEU A 58 22.84 -5.57 9.43
N THR A 59 21.94 -6.12 8.61
CA THR A 59 20.50 -5.90 8.75
C THR A 59 19.87 -7.08 9.50
N PRO A 60 19.27 -6.86 10.67
CA PRO A 60 18.55 -7.89 11.39
C PRO A 60 17.43 -8.46 10.51
N GLN A 61 17.36 -9.77 10.45
CA GLN A 61 16.34 -10.46 9.66
C GLN A 61 15.13 -10.78 10.54
N PRO A 62 13.90 -10.55 10.05
CA PRO A 62 12.69 -10.87 10.82
C PRO A 62 12.61 -12.39 11.04
N THR A 63 12.41 -12.80 12.28
CA THR A 63 12.26 -14.20 12.67
C THR A 63 10.80 -14.62 12.54
N GLN A 64 10.56 -15.80 11.98
CA GLN A 64 9.23 -16.41 11.89
C GLN A 64 9.24 -17.71 12.68
N PHE A 65 8.20 -17.92 13.49
CA PHE A 65 8.05 -19.09 14.33
C PHE A 65 6.87 -19.95 13.88
N PRO A 66 6.95 -21.29 13.95
CA PRO A 66 5.79 -22.13 13.73
C PRO A 66 4.75 -21.91 14.83
N ALA A 67 3.49 -21.73 14.43
CA ALA A 67 2.38 -21.54 15.37
C ALA A 67 1.97 -22.89 16.02
N PRO A 68 1.85 -22.96 17.36
CA PRO A 68 1.40 -24.17 18.07
C PRO A 68 -0.13 -24.27 17.99
N TRP A 69 -0.63 -24.96 16.97
CA TRP A 69 -2.07 -25.08 16.73
C TRP A 69 -2.77 -26.21 17.51
N GLU A 70 -2.04 -27.16 18.10
CA GLU A 70 -2.61 -28.24 18.94
C GLU A 70 -3.81 -28.97 18.29
N ASN A 71 -3.72 -29.24 16.98
CA ASN A 71 -4.77 -29.82 16.11
C ASN A 71 -6.00 -28.93 15.81
N ALA A 72 -5.91 -27.62 16.06
CA ALA A 72 -6.93 -26.67 15.64
C ALA A 72 -7.21 -26.77 14.13
N GLN A 73 -8.48 -26.64 13.76
CA GLN A 73 -8.92 -26.63 12.37
C GLN A 73 -9.52 -25.27 12.01
N TRP A 74 -9.37 -24.88 10.75
CA TRP A 74 -10.04 -23.71 10.21
C TRP A 74 -11.56 -23.89 10.23
N ILE A 75 -12.26 -22.91 10.79
CA ILE A 75 -13.73 -22.88 10.89
C ILE A 75 -14.32 -21.64 10.20
N THR A 76 -15.56 -21.75 9.73
CA THR A 76 -16.34 -20.69 9.07
C THR A 76 -17.82 -20.74 9.53
N PRO A 77 -18.59 -19.64 9.48
CA PRO A 77 -20.03 -19.67 9.77
C PRO A 77 -20.79 -20.59 8.82
N ALA A 78 -21.82 -21.27 9.32
CA ALA A 78 -22.63 -22.20 8.52
C ALA A 78 -23.89 -21.57 7.91
N ASP A 79 -24.29 -20.40 8.40
CA ASP A 79 -25.61 -19.80 8.23
C ASP A 79 -25.68 -18.66 7.19
N GLY A 80 -24.63 -18.47 6.40
CA GLY A 80 -24.60 -17.48 5.32
C GLY A 80 -23.22 -17.25 4.71
N ASN A 81 -23.19 -16.41 3.68
CA ASN A 81 -22.00 -16.08 2.87
C ASN A 81 -21.59 -14.60 3.01
N SER A 82 -21.93 -13.96 4.14
CA SER A 82 -21.51 -12.57 4.39
C SER A 82 -19.97 -12.48 4.44
N PRO A 83 -19.35 -11.37 3.97
CA PRO A 83 -17.93 -11.13 4.15
C PRO A 83 -17.53 -10.92 5.63
N VAL A 84 -18.51 -10.77 6.53
CA VAL A 84 -18.31 -10.62 7.98
C VAL A 84 -18.90 -11.81 8.73
N GLY A 85 -18.15 -12.30 9.71
CA GLY A 85 -18.52 -13.47 10.51
C GLY A 85 -18.11 -13.28 11.95
N TYR A 86 -18.94 -13.80 12.85
CA TYR A 86 -18.77 -13.67 14.29
C TYR A 86 -18.69 -15.06 14.89
N PHE A 87 -17.70 -15.26 15.75
CA PHE A 87 -17.37 -16.54 16.37
C PHE A 87 -17.42 -16.38 17.89
N ARG A 88 -18.01 -17.35 18.58
CA ARG A 88 -18.11 -17.39 20.03
C ARG A 88 -17.70 -18.76 20.56
N TYR A 89 -16.94 -18.75 21.64
CA TYR A 89 -16.58 -19.94 22.42
C TYR A 89 -16.73 -19.65 23.90
N THR A 90 -17.47 -20.50 24.60
CA THR A 90 -17.67 -20.36 26.05
C THR A 90 -17.07 -21.55 26.76
N THR A 91 -16.27 -21.28 27.78
CA THR A 91 -15.67 -22.30 28.66
C THR A 91 -15.79 -21.85 30.11
N SER A 92 -15.86 -22.78 31.05
CA SER A 92 -15.91 -22.47 32.48
C SER A 92 -14.61 -22.89 33.14
N LEU A 93 -14.03 -21.99 33.94
CA LEU A 93 -12.79 -22.21 34.67
C LEU A 93 -13.11 -22.45 36.15
N GLU A 94 -12.61 -23.56 36.70
CA GLU A 94 -12.81 -23.92 38.11
C GLU A 94 -12.08 -22.95 39.06
N SER A 95 -10.89 -22.51 38.64
CA SER A 95 -10.05 -21.52 39.31
C SER A 95 -9.46 -20.54 38.29
N ILE A 96 -9.02 -19.38 38.75
CA ILE A 96 -8.26 -18.45 37.90
C ILE A 96 -6.94 -19.15 37.50
N PRO A 97 -6.59 -19.19 36.20
CA PRO A 97 -5.38 -19.87 35.73
C PRO A 97 -4.11 -19.09 36.07
N ASP A 98 -2.96 -19.78 36.08
CA ASP A 98 -1.65 -19.14 36.28
C ASP A 98 -1.26 -18.28 35.06
N SER A 99 -1.64 -18.73 33.86
CA SER A 99 -1.51 -18.00 32.60
C SER A 99 -2.53 -18.52 31.60
N ALA A 100 -2.94 -17.67 30.65
CA ALA A 100 -3.71 -18.08 29.49
C ALA A 100 -3.36 -17.24 28.27
N PHE A 101 -3.28 -17.90 27.12
CA PHE A 101 -2.95 -17.27 25.85
C PHE A 101 -3.86 -17.79 24.74
N ILE A 102 -4.05 -16.96 23.72
CA ILE A 102 -4.76 -17.35 22.50
C ILE A 102 -3.89 -17.09 21.28
N THR A 103 -3.62 -18.16 20.53
CA THR A 103 -3.04 -18.09 19.20
C THR A 103 -4.19 -18.03 18.20
N VAL A 104 -4.20 -17.01 17.33
CA VAL A 104 -5.28 -16.78 16.37
C VAL A 104 -4.75 -16.35 15.02
N ALA A 105 -5.37 -16.86 13.96
CA ALA A 105 -5.22 -16.36 12.61
C ALA A 105 -6.58 -16.38 11.89
N ALA A 106 -6.79 -15.41 11.00
CA ALA A 106 -8.00 -15.33 10.20
C ALA A 106 -7.66 -15.12 8.73
N THR A 107 -8.62 -15.37 7.84
CA THR A 107 -8.40 -15.24 6.39
C THR A 107 -7.92 -13.85 5.98
N GLN A 108 -8.41 -12.80 6.66
CA GLN A 108 -7.96 -11.42 6.45
C GLN A 108 -7.95 -10.64 7.78
N ILE A 109 -9.01 -9.91 8.13
CA ILE A 109 -9.04 -9.07 9.33
C ILE A 109 -9.79 -9.80 10.45
N PHE A 110 -9.21 -9.89 11.66
CA PHE A 110 -9.97 -10.25 12.86
C PHE A 110 -9.93 -9.18 13.94
N ARG A 111 -10.91 -9.26 14.85
CA ARG A 111 -10.92 -8.60 16.16
C ARG A 111 -11.23 -9.60 17.24
N LEU A 112 -10.45 -9.56 18.32
CA LEU A 112 -10.54 -10.49 19.43
C LEU A 112 -11.06 -9.78 20.68
N TYR A 113 -12.05 -10.41 21.32
CA TYR A 113 -12.63 -9.98 22.58
C TYR A 113 -12.68 -11.16 23.56
N VAL A 114 -12.47 -10.86 24.85
CA VAL A 114 -12.64 -11.82 25.94
C VAL A 114 -13.50 -11.18 27.02
N ASN A 115 -14.63 -11.81 27.38
CA ASN A 115 -15.59 -11.29 28.36
C ASN A 115 -16.00 -9.82 28.14
N GLY A 116 -16.25 -9.43 26.89
CA GLY A 116 -16.60 -8.06 26.51
C GLY A 116 -15.42 -7.09 26.41
N THR A 117 -14.20 -7.54 26.74
CA THR A 117 -12.98 -6.74 26.67
C THR A 117 -12.32 -6.89 25.32
N PHE A 118 -12.02 -5.80 24.63
CA PHE A 118 -11.21 -5.82 23.41
C PHE A 118 -9.74 -6.12 23.73
N ILE A 119 -9.18 -7.12 23.06
CA ILE A 119 -7.78 -7.54 23.23
C ILE A 119 -6.91 -6.94 22.12
N SER A 120 -7.22 -7.26 20.86
CA SER A 120 -6.44 -6.82 19.71
C SER A 120 -7.15 -7.09 18.37
N ALA A 121 -6.56 -6.61 17.27
CA ALA A 121 -7.04 -6.77 15.90
C ALA A 121 -5.87 -6.88 14.90
N THR A 122 -6.12 -7.48 13.74
CA THR A 122 -5.17 -7.43 12.62
C THR A 122 -5.09 -6.03 12.02
N ALA A 123 -3.89 -5.54 11.72
CA ALA A 123 -3.70 -4.25 11.06
C ALA A 123 -4.19 -4.28 9.60
N ILE A 124 -5.17 -3.45 9.23
CA ILE A 124 -5.66 -3.33 7.84
C ILE A 124 -4.52 -3.05 6.83
N PRO A 125 -3.56 -2.15 7.12
CA PRO A 125 -2.44 -1.90 6.21
C PRO A 125 -1.68 -3.17 5.84
N ASP A 126 -1.60 -4.16 6.72
CA ASP A 126 -0.84 -5.39 6.43
C ASP A 126 -1.45 -6.19 5.28
N ILE A 127 -2.78 -6.33 5.26
CA ILE A 127 -3.50 -7.02 4.17
C ILE A 127 -3.43 -6.21 2.87
N VAL A 128 -3.63 -4.89 2.96
CA VAL A 128 -3.59 -3.97 1.80
C VAL A 128 -2.18 -3.91 1.19
N ASN A 129 -1.15 -3.99 2.02
CA ASN A 129 0.25 -4.01 1.59
C ASN A 129 0.67 -5.37 1.05
N GLY A 130 -0.20 -6.37 1.09
CA GLY A 130 0.05 -7.70 0.57
C GLY A 130 0.79 -8.65 1.48
N LYS A 131 0.77 -8.44 2.79
CA LYS A 131 1.16 -9.49 3.73
C LYS A 131 0.14 -10.64 3.64
N GLY A 132 0.65 -11.87 3.63
CA GLY A 132 -0.18 -13.07 3.71
C GLY A 132 -0.86 -13.21 5.07
N ILE A 133 -1.57 -14.33 5.28
CA ILE A 133 -2.16 -14.65 6.58
C ILE A 133 -1.04 -14.77 7.60
N GLN A 134 -1.16 -14.05 8.73
CA GLN A 134 -0.24 -14.11 9.86
C GLN A 134 -0.96 -14.65 11.09
N ALA A 135 -0.23 -15.43 11.89
CA ALA A 135 -0.67 -15.83 13.20
C ALA A 135 -0.23 -14.77 14.22
N HIS A 136 -1.09 -14.51 15.18
CA HIS A 136 -0.78 -13.68 16.33
C HIS A 136 -1.06 -14.47 17.61
N ILE A 137 -0.28 -14.21 18.65
CA ILE A 137 -0.47 -14.80 19.96
C ILE A 137 -0.68 -13.67 20.96
N TYR A 138 -1.70 -13.80 21.80
CA TYR A 138 -2.05 -12.78 22.79
C TYR A 138 -2.19 -13.40 24.17
N ASP A 139 -1.67 -12.71 25.18
CA ASP A 139 -1.99 -13.00 26.58
C ASP A 139 -3.41 -12.50 26.87
N VAL A 140 -4.25 -13.39 27.43
CA VAL A 140 -5.64 -13.09 27.80
C VAL A 140 -5.93 -13.43 29.25
N THR A 141 -4.91 -13.79 30.04
CA THR A 141 -5.02 -14.27 31.44
C THR A 141 -5.92 -13.39 32.29
N SER A 142 -5.80 -12.09 32.10
CA SER A 142 -6.46 -11.06 32.86
C SER A 142 -7.90 -10.77 32.56
N ALA A 143 -8.31 -11.08 31.32
CA ALA A 143 -9.68 -10.94 30.90
C ALA A 143 -10.51 -12.12 31.43
N LEU A 144 -9.87 -13.16 31.95
CA LEU A 144 -10.52 -14.34 32.51
C LEU A 144 -10.93 -14.13 33.97
N VAL A 145 -12.05 -14.77 34.32
CA VAL A 145 -12.61 -14.81 35.67
C VAL A 145 -12.83 -16.25 36.10
N GLN A 146 -13.00 -16.48 37.40
CA GLN A 146 -13.49 -17.78 37.88
C GLN A 146 -14.93 -17.99 37.39
N GLY A 147 -15.24 -19.17 36.87
CA GLY A 147 -16.55 -19.49 36.28
C GLY A 147 -16.58 -19.30 34.75
N PRO A 148 -17.73 -18.92 34.16
CA PRO A 148 -17.90 -18.86 32.71
C PRO A 148 -17.10 -17.72 32.07
N ASN A 149 -16.40 -18.04 31.00
CA ASN A 149 -15.59 -17.13 30.20
C ASN A 149 -15.98 -17.25 28.73
N LEU A 150 -16.07 -16.11 28.05
CA LEU A 150 -16.40 -15.98 26.64
C LEU A 150 -15.19 -15.48 25.85
N ILE A 151 -14.87 -16.18 24.78
CA ILE A 151 -13.99 -15.71 23.71
C ILE A 151 -14.87 -15.38 22.52
N ALA A 152 -14.80 -14.15 22.03
CA ALA A 152 -15.58 -13.64 20.91
C ALA A 152 -14.64 -13.07 19.84
N ILE A 153 -14.81 -13.47 18.60
CA ILE A 153 -13.93 -13.06 17.50
C ILE A 153 -14.79 -12.64 16.31
N ARG A 154 -14.58 -11.41 15.81
CA ARG A 154 -15.19 -10.92 14.56
C ARG A 154 -14.14 -11.04 13.45
N VAL A 155 -14.48 -11.67 12.33
CA VAL A 155 -13.63 -11.80 11.14
C VAL A 155 -14.30 -11.11 9.95
N SER A 156 -13.51 -10.38 9.17
CA SER A 156 -13.96 -9.59 8.02
C SER A 156 -13.02 -9.79 6.83
N ASN A 157 -13.58 -10.17 5.68
CA ASN A 157 -12.86 -10.30 4.42
C ASN A 157 -13.21 -9.15 3.46
N LEU A 158 -12.18 -8.45 2.99
CA LEU A 158 -12.20 -7.36 2.03
C LEU A 158 -12.39 -7.80 0.59
N ASP A 159 -12.35 -9.10 0.30
CA ASP A 159 -12.48 -9.65 -1.05
C ASP A 159 -13.84 -10.31 -1.33
N GLY A 160 -14.79 -10.14 -0.39
CA GLY A 160 -16.13 -10.70 -0.44
C GLY A 160 -16.20 -12.21 -0.16
N GLN A 161 -15.09 -12.88 0.15
CA GLN A 161 -15.10 -14.32 0.43
C GLN A 161 -15.58 -14.60 1.86
N PRO A 162 -16.15 -15.79 2.13
CA PRO A 162 -16.57 -16.16 3.48
C PRO A 162 -15.43 -16.09 4.50
N PRO A 163 -15.65 -15.45 5.66
CA PRO A 163 -14.65 -15.31 6.71
C PRO A 163 -14.35 -16.67 7.33
N SER A 164 -13.07 -16.93 7.58
CA SER A 164 -12.63 -18.14 8.28
C SER A 164 -11.58 -17.83 9.35
N LEU A 165 -11.56 -18.66 10.38
CA LEU A 165 -10.80 -18.49 11.61
C LEU A 165 -10.11 -19.79 12.00
N ILE A 166 -8.88 -19.71 12.50
CA ILE A 166 -8.24 -20.78 13.28
C ILE A 166 -7.78 -20.17 14.61
N ALA A 167 -8.07 -20.87 15.71
CA ALA A 167 -7.65 -20.41 17.03
C ALA A 167 -7.34 -21.59 17.97
N SER A 168 -6.34 -21.39 18.83
CA SER A 168 -5.96 -22.27 19.92
C SER A 168 -5.87 -21.45 21.21
N PHE A 169 -6.72 -21.76 22.17
CA PHE A 169 -6.75 -21.11 23.48
C PHE A 169 -6.12 -22.04 24.52
N GLY A 170 -4.94 -21.68 25.02
CA GLY A 170 -4.21 -22.44 26.03
C GLY A 170 -4.40 -21.85 27.42
N VAL A 171 -4.72 -22.71 28.40
CA VAL A 171 -4.90 -22.35 29.81
C VAL A 171 -3.91 -23.15 30.65
N VAL A 172 -3.06 -22.45 31.39
CA VAL A 172 -1.92 -23.02 32.13
C VAL A 172 -2.24 -23.09 33.62
N HIS A 173 -2.14 -24.30 34.19
CA HIS A 173 -2.28 -24.59 35.62
C HIS A 173 -1.04 -25.38 36.06
N GLY A 174 -0.14 -24.75 36.79
CA GLY A 174 1.16 -25.32 37.18
C GLY A 174 1.98 -25.75 35.97
N SER A 175 2.31 -27.05 35.88
CA SER A 175 3.03 -27.65 34.77
C SER A 175 2.14 -28.19 33.65
N SER A 176 0.81 -28.07 33.78
CA SER A 176 -0.16 -28.58 32.81
C SER A 176 -0.78 -27.46 31.99
N THR A 177 -1.00 -27.70 30.70
CA THR A 177 -1.71 -26.78 29.81
C THR A 177 -2.89 -27.50 29.18
N VAL A 178 -4.07 -26.91 29.31
CA VAL A 178 -5.31 -27.39 28.67
C VAL A 178 -5.57 -26.50 27.45
N TYR A 179 -5.80 -27.14 26.30
CA TYR A 179 -6.06 -26.44 25.05
C TYR A 179 -7.51 -26.56 24.61
N HIS A 180 -8.10 -25.43 24.26
CA HIS A 180 -9.41 -25.32 23.65
C HIS A 180 -9.24 -24.82 22.21
N VAL A 181 -9.46 -25.71 21.24
CA VAL A 181 -9.11 -25.46 19.83
C VAL A 181 -10.34 -25.38 18.92
N THR A 182 -10.22 -24.63 17.83
CA THR A 182 -11.23 -24.60 16.76
C THR A 182 -11.33 -25.96 16.05
N GLY A 183 -12.51 -26.30 15.52
CA GLY A 183 -12.81 -27.62 14.95
C GLY A 183 -13.43 -28.62 15.92
N THR A 184 -13.59 -28.23 17.20
CA THR A 184 -14.32 -29.00 18.23
C THR A 184 -15.77 -28.50 18.37
N ALA A 185 -16.64 -29.28 19.00
CA ALA A 185 -18.09 -29.04 19.07
C ALA A 185 -18.53 -27.79 19.89
N GLY A 186 -17.60 -27.00 20.44
CA GLY A 186 -17.89 -25.86 21.32
C GLY A 186 -17.91 -24.49 20.66
N TRP A 187 -17.44 -24.34 19.42
CA TRP A 187 -17.45 -23.04 18.72
C TRP A 187 -18.79 -22.81 18.00
N LEU A 188 -19.42 -21.69 18.31
CA LEU A 188 -20.59 -21.17 17.61
C LEU A 188 -20.17 -20.07 16.65
N ALA A 189 -20.85 -19.97 15.51
CA ALA A 189 -20.59 -18.92 14.53
C ALA A 189 -21.86 -18.48 13.81
N THR A 190 -21.92 -17.19 13.47
CA THR A 190 -22.96 -16.63 12.61
C THR A 190 -22.37 -15.60 11.65
N SER A 191 -22.99 -15.49 10.47
CA SER A 191 -22.75 -14.44 9.48
C SER A 191 -23.89 -13.40 9.45
N GLN A 192 -24.91 -13.56 10.31
CA GLN A 192 -26.10 -12.71 10.36
C GLN A 192 -25.95 -11.59 11.40
N SER A 193 -25.69 -10.36 10.95
CA SER A 193 -25.53 -9.18 11.83
C SER A 193 -26.76 -8.87 12.68
N SER A 194 -27.95 -9.27 12.26
CA SER A 194 -29.21 -9.10 12.99
C SER A 194 -29.32 -9.98 14.24
N LEU A 195 -28.69 -11.17 14.25
CA LEU A 195 -28.58 -11.99 15.44
C LEU A 195 -27.62 -11.32 16.43
N VAL A 196 -26.50 -10.81 15.94
CA VAL A 196 -25.40 -10.20 16.69
C VAL A 196 -25.82 -8.91 17.40
N ASN A 197 -26.62 -8.08 16.74
CA ASN A 197 -27.13 -6.81 17.27
C ASN A 197 -28.65 -6.88 17.46
N PRO A 198 -29.14 -7.55 18.53
CA PRO A 198 -30.56 -7.71 18.75
C PRO A 198 -31.24 -6.36 19.02
N ARG A 199 -32.52 -6.26 18.66
CA ARG A 199 -33.33 -5.05 18.89
C ARG A 199 -33.30 -4.66 20.37
N TYR A 200 -33.19 -3.36 20.63
CA TYR A 200 -33.30 -2.81 21.97
C TYR A 200 -34.71 -3.08 22.54
N ASP A 201 -34.81 -3.97 23.53
CA ASP A 201 -36.03 -4.20 24.30
C ASP A 201 -35.88 -3.61 25.71
N PRO A 202 -36.54 -2.47 26.01
CA PRO A 202 -36.51 -1.85 27.34
C PRO A 202 -36.99 -2.80 28.46
N ARG A 203 -37.89 -3.75 28.14
CA ARG A 203 -38.45 -4.70 29.10
C ARG A 203 -37.47 -5.82 29.40
N ALA A 204 -36.71 -6.29 28.41
CA ALA A 204 -35.65 -7.28 28.61
C ALA A 204 -34.51 -6.72 29.47
N VAL A 205 -34.14 -5.45 29.28
CA VAL A 205 -33.14 -4.76 30.11
C VAL A 205 -33.62 -4.62 31.56
N ALA A 206 -34.89 -4.24 31.75
CA ALA A 206 -35.50 -4.17 33.08
C ALA A 206 -35.63 -5.55 33.76
N ALA A 207 -35.95 -6.60 33.01
CA ALA A 207 -36.03 -7.98 33.50
C ALA A 207 -34.65 -8.55 33.86
N ALA A 208 -33.62 -8.26 33.06
CA ALA A 208 -32.23 -8.63 33.34
C ALA A 208 -31.69 -7.91 34.58
N ALA A 209 -32.09 -6.65 34.81
CA ALA A 209 -31.80 -5.91 36.03
C ALA A 209 -32.54 -6.46 37.28
N ALA A 210 -33.65 -7.18 37.09
CA ALA A 210 -34.45 -7.78 38.16
C ALA A 210 -34.05 -9.22 38.52
N ALA A 211 -33.28 -9.91 37.66
CA ALA A 211 -32.95 -11.33 37.81
C ALA A 211 -31.69 -11.63 38.66
N THR A 212 -31.09 -10.62 39.31
CA THR A 212 -29.87 -10.77 40.12
C THR A 212 -30.17 -11.40 41.49
N PRO A 213 -29.51 -12.52 41.90
CA PRO A 213 -29.62 -13.01 43.27
C PRO A 213 -28.79 -12.10 44.20
N ALA A 214 -29.44 -11.51 45.21
CA ALA A 214 -28.76 -10.83 46.30
C ALA A 214 -28.03 -11.85 47.20
N ALA A 215 -26.79 -12.21 46.85
CA ALA A 215 -25.92 -13.00 47.71
C ALA A 215 -24.82 -12.09 48.30
N ASN A 216 -25.01 -11.70 49.57
CA ASN A 216 -24.00 -11.51 50.63
C ASN A 216 -24.41 -10.41 51.62
N ALA A 217 -25.14 -10.79 52.66
CA ALA A 217 -25.16 -10.07 53.93
C ALA A 217 -25.57 -11.03 55.08
N ALA A 218 -24.69 -11.98 55.39
CA ALA A 218 -24.79 -12.76 56.63
C ALA A 218 -23.38 -13.04 57.17
N GLY A 219 -22.98 -12.33 58.22
CA GLY A 219 -21.74 -12.61 58.94
C GLY A 219 -21.30 -11.50 59.91
N ALA A 220 -21.60 -11.69 61.21
CA ALA A 220 -20.99 -11.08 62.41
C ALA A 220 -21.20 -9.56 62.64
N SER A 221 -21.42 -9.02 63.85
CA SER A 221 -21.57 -9.51 65.23
C SER A 221 -22.00 -8.33 66.14
N THR A 222 -22.87 -8.59 67.14
CA THR A 222 -22.95 -8.03 68.52
C THR A 222 -22.18 -6.71 68.83
N THR A 223 -22.72 -5.64 69.45
CA THR A 223 -23.38 -5.46 70.78
C THR A 223 -23.75 -3.94 70.97
N PRO A 224 -24.34 -3.44 72.10
CA PRO A 224 -25.55 -2.60 72.04
C PRO A 224 -25.42 -1.14 72.55
N GLY A 225 -26.42 -0.31 72.23
CA GLY A 225 -26.98 0.66 73.18
C GLY A 225 -26.87 2.16 72.85
N ALA A 226 -27.96 2.86 73.21
CA ALA A 226 -28.10 4.30 73.51
C ALA A 226 -28.56 5.27 72.40
N SER A 227 -29.89 5.45 72.37
CA SER A 227 -30.63 6.73 72.44
C SER A 227 -30.19 7.96 71.62
N ALA A 228 -31.09 8.38 70.73
CA ALA A 228 -31.25 9.75 70.24
C ALA A 228 -31.61 10.74 71.39
N PRO A 229 -31.57 12.09 71.22
CA PRO A 229 -32.52 12.77 70.33
C PRO A 229 -32.04 14.06 69.60
N ALA A 230 -32.91 14.44 68.66
CA ALA A 230 -33.12 15.68 67.90
C ALA A 230 -32.65 17.03 68.50
N ALA A 231 -32.34 18.01 67.62
CA ALA A 231 -33.18 19.20 67.39
C ALA A 231 -32.52 20.30 66.50
N THR A 232 -33.31 20.77 65.53
CA THR A 232 -33.53 22.19 65.11
C THR A 232 -32.41 23.10 64.57
N ALA A 233 -32.64 23.60 63.34
CA ALA A 233 -32.17 24.88 62.74
C ALA A 233 -32.66 26.12 63.55
N PRO A 234 -32.39 27.43 63.25
CA PRO A 234 -32.30 28.08 61.91
C PRO A 234 -31.45 29.39 61.79
N GLY A 235 -31.56 30.09 60.64
CA GLY A 235 -31.42 31.56 60.50
C GLY A 235 -30.21 32.06 59.70
N ALA A 236 -30.37 32.64 58.49
CA ALA A 236 -30.53 34.09 58.19
C ALA A 236 -29.21 34.87 58.41
N SER A 237 -28.69 35.80 57.60
CA SER A 237 -29.20 36.70 56.54
C SER A 237 -27.99 37.49 55.97
N ALA A 238 -28.12 38.01 54.74
CA ALA A 238 -27.26 39.05 54.12
C ALA A 238 -27.31 40.40 54.92
N PRO A 239 -26.64 41.56 54.58
CA PRO A 239 -26.22 42.02 53.24
C PRO A 239 -25.04 43.05 53.09
N ALA A 240 -24.71 43.35 51.80
CA ALA A 240 -24.46 44.67 51.14
C ALA A 240 -23.18 45.55 51.28
N ALA A 241 -22.91 46.20 50.11
CA ALA A 241 -22.25 47.49 49.80
C ALA A 241 -20.70 47.54 49.74
N ALA A 242 -19.99 48.27 48.85
CA ALA A 242 -20.25 49.05 47.62
C ALA A 242 -18.89 49.57 47.03
N ASN A 243 -18.92 50.05 45.78
CA ASN A 243 -18.07 51.07 45.11
C ASN A 243 -16.85 50.68 44.21
N ALA A 244 -17.02 50.99 42.90
CA ALA A 244 -16.22 51.83 41.97
C ALA A 244 -14.66 51.72 41.96
N SER A 245 -13.89 51.79 40.86
CA SER A 245 -14.06 52.20 39.46
C SER A 245 -12.79 51.87 38.64
N THR A 246 -12.93 51.76 37.32
CA THR A 246 -11.98 52.07 36.21
C THR A 246 -10.69 51.26 35.94
N ALA A 247 -10.71 50.67 34.73
CA ALA A 247 -9.71 50.73 33.64
C ALA A 247 -8.62 49.64 33.47
N SER A 248 -8.76 49.00 32.29
CA SER A 248 -7.74 48.53 31.34
C SER A 248 -7.12 47.11 31.46
N VAL A 249 -7.52 46.30 30.46
CA VAL A 249 -6.70 45.42 29.59
C VAL A 249 -5.79 44.37 30.26
N THR A 250 -6.30 43.13 30.31
CA THR A 250 -5.68 41.81 30.00
C THR A 250 -6.16 40.73 30.98
N GLY A 251 -6.56 39.56 30.46
CA GLY A 251 -6.89 38.37 31.23
C GLY A 251 -7.50 37.29 30.31
N SER A 252 -7.24 36.00 30.49
CA SER A 252 -6.68 35.35 31.67
C SER A 252 -6.35 33.88 31.42
N THR A 253 -5.21 33.46 31.94
CA THR A 253 -4.87 32.12 32.39
C THR A 253 -5.45 31.86 33.80
N VAL A 254 -5.91 30.61 34.02
CA VAL A 254 -5.92 29.80 35.27
C VAL A 254 -6.65 30.35 36.52
N SER A 255 -7.65 29.60 37.02
CA SER A 255 -7.73 29.02 38.38
C SER A 255 -9.17 28.74 38.82
N GLN A 256 -9.48 27.49 39.16
CA GLN A 256 -10.58 27.15 40.06
C GLN A 256 -10.05 26.22 41.14
N SER A 257 -10.14 26.70 42.38
CA SER A 257 -9.81 26.02 43.62
C SER A 257 -10.95 25.12 44.09
N MET A 258 -10.56 24.00 44.71
CA MET A 258 -11.34 22.98 45.42
C MET A 258 -12.43 23.51 46.36
N SER A 259 -13.56 22.79 46.44
CA SER A 259 -14.08 22.29 47.73
C SER A 259 -14.96 21.03 47.58
N GLN A 260 -14.51 19.97 48.25
CA GLN A 260 -15.23 18.95 49.02
C GLN A 260 -16.33 18.08 48.37
N PHE A 261 -15.96 16.83 48.04
CA PHE A 261 -16.86 15.66 47.96
C PHE A 261 -16.75 14.80 49.24
N PRO A 262 -17.82 14.11 49.67
CA PRO A 262 -17.82 13.30 50.88
C PRO A 262 -17.11 11.95 50.71
N SER A 263 -16.76 11.41 51.85
CA SER A 263 -15.91 10.25 52.14
C SER A 263 -16.24 8.95 51.41
N THR A 264 -15.15 8.30 51.03
CA THR A 264 -14.95 6.98 50.41
C THR A 264 -15.64 5.80 51.10
N SER A 265 -16.48 5.09 50.34
CA SER A 265 -16.65 3.63 50.47
C SER A 265 -15.87 2.95 49.33
N THR A 266 -15.02 1.99 49.69
CA THR A 266 -14.24 1.11 48.81
C THR A 266 -15.07 0.47 47.68
N PRO A 267 -14.59 0.42 46.42
CA PRO A 267 -15.24 -0.39 45.40
C PRO A 267 -14.76 -1.84 45.51
N ALA A 268 -15.67 -2.72 45.91
CA ALA A 268 -15.55 -4.15 45.69
C ALA A 268 -15.55 -4.45 44.18
N SER A 269 -14.83 -5.51 43.80
CA SER A 269 -14.77 -6.11 42.46
C SER A 269 -16.09 -6.00 41.68
N SER A 270 -16.10 -5.18 40.62
CA SER A 270 -17.27 -4.99 39.78
C SER A 270 -17.49 -6.19 38.86
N VAL A 271 -18.36 -7.11 39.27
CA VAL A 271 -19.19 -7.87 38.34
C VAL A 271 -20.02 -6.83 37.58
N VAL A 272 -19.83 -6.74 36.27
CA VAL A 272 -20.55 -5.75 35.44
C VAL A 272 -22.04 -6.08 35.51
N ASN A 273 -22.81 -5.16 36.07
CA ASN A 273 -24.26 -5.28 36.18
C ASN A 273 -24.87 -5.21 34.76
N PRO A 274 -25.91 -6.00 34.40
CA PRO A 274 -26.52 -5.95 33.07
C PRO A 274 -27.01 -4.54 32.68
N SER A 275 -27.46 -3.76 33.66
CA SER A 275 -27.86 -2.36 33.50
C SER A 275 -26.70 -1.40 33.21
N THR A 276 -25.49 -1.67 33.71
CA THR A 276 -24.28 -0.90 33.39
C THR A 276 -23.73 -1.17 31.99
N VAL A 277 -24.00 -2.35 31.41
CA VAL A 277 -23.55 -2.71 30.04
C VAL A 277 -24.29 -1.88 29.00
N VAL A 278 -25.61 -1.71 29.19
CA VAL A 278 -26.46 -0.87 28.34
C VAL A 278 -26.09 0.61 28.50
N ALA A 279 -25.65 1.01 29.69
CA ALA A 279 -25.12 2.35 29.94
C ALA A 279 -23.69 2.57 29.41
N SER A 280 -22.91 1.51 29.20
CA SER A 280 -21.51 1.56 28.73
C SER A 280 -21.36 1.42 27.20
N GLY A 281 -22.45 1.23 26.45
CA GLY A 281 -22.43 1.22 24.98
C GLY A 281 -21.70 0.03 24.33
N LEU A 282 -21.54 -1.11 25.02
CA LEU A 282 -20.88 -2.30 24.46
C LEU A 282 -21.86 -3.14 23.62
N PRO A 283 -21.42 -3.75 22.50
CA PRO A 283 -22.25 -4.71 21.77
C PRO A 283 -22.61 -5.93 22.64
N PRO A 284 -23.87 -6.38 22.66
CA PRO A 284 -24.28 -7.52 23.50
C PRO A 284 -23.54 -8.83 23.17
N TRP A 285 -23.28 -9.12 21.89
CA TRP A 285 -22.70 -10.40 21.47
C TRP A 285 -21.24 -10.64 21.90
N ILE A 286 -20.53 -9.64 22.45
CA ILE A 286 -19.19 -9.86 23.01
C ILE A 286 -19.24 -10.20 24.50
N THR A 287 -20.44 -10.31 25.09
CA THR A 287 -20.62 -10.50 26.53
C THR A 287 -21.22 -11.86 26.89
N GLY A 288 -21.00 -12.28 28.14
CA GLY A 288 -21.41 -13.59 28.66
C GLY A 288 -22.92 -13.76 28.90
N PHE A 289 -23.70 -12.68 28.89
CA PHE A 289 -25.16 -12.71 29.12
C PHE A 289 -25.99 -12.66 27.82
N TYR A 290 -25.35 -12.51 26.67
CA TYR A 290 -26.02 -12.61 25.39
C TYR A 290 -26.46 -14.04 25.09
N ASP A 291 -27.71 -14.21 24.68
CA ASP A 291 -28.28 -15.48 24.26
C ASP A 291 -27.84 -15.84 22.84
N SER A 292 -26.87 -16.75 22.74
CA SER A 292 -26.37 -17.28 21.47
C SER A 292 -27.02 -18.62 21.07
N SER A 293 -28.17 -18.99 21.65
CA SER A 293 -28.84 -20.27 21.35
C SER A 293 -29.30 -20.41 19.89
N SER A 294 -29.53 -19.27 19.22
CA SER A 294 -29.88 -19.21 17.80
C SER A 294 -28.69 -19.43 16.86
N TRP A 295 -27.46 -19.38 17.36
CA TRP A 295 -26.25 -19.52 16.54
C TRP A 295 -25.99 -20.99 16.21
N GLN A 296 -25.51 -21.24 15.00
CA GLN A 296 -25.12 -22.59 14.58
C GLN A 296 -23.70 -22.91 15.03
N ARG A 297 -23.37 -24.20 15.08
CA ARG A 297 -21.98 -24.64 15.26
C ARG A 297 -21.15 -24.23 14.05
N ALA A 298 -19.93 -23.77 14.30
CA ALA A 298 -19.00 -23.41 13.25
C ALA A 298 -18.63 -24.65 12.40
N LYS A 299 -18.53 -24.46 11.09
CA LYS A 299 -18.23 -25.52 10.12
C LYS A 299 -16.74 -25.54 9.82
N THR A 300 -16.13 -26.73 9.73
CA THR A 300 -14.73 -26.88 9.34
C THR A 300 -14.55 -26.72 7.82
N LEU A 301 -13.44 -26.10 7.40
CA LEU A 301 -13.13 -25.93 5.98
C LEU A 301 -12.67 -27.24 5.35
N ALA A 302 -13.17 -27.53 4.14
CA ALA A 302 -12.73 -28.68 3.35
C ALA A 302 -11.30 -28.51 2.81
N VAL A 303 -10.90 -27.27 2.49
CA VAL A 303 -9.55 -26.92 2.01
C VAL A 303 -9.04 -25.77 2.88
N PRO A 304 -8.22 -26.05 3.91
CA PRO A 304 -7.70 -25.01 4.78
C PRO A 304 -6.58 -24.19 4.09
N PRO A 305 -6.44 -22.89 4.41
CA PRO A 305 -5.24 -22.12 4.08
C PRO A 305 -3.96 -22.75 4.63
N ALA A 306 -2.81 -22.39 4.04
CA ALA A 306 -1.51 -22.77 4.58
C ALA A 306 -1.35 -22.27 6.03
N SER A 307 -0.65 -23.04 6.88
CA SER A 307 -0.44 -22.67 8.28
C SER A 307 0.32 -21.35 8.36
N PRO A 308 -0.26 -20.30 8.95
CA PRO A 308 0.39 -19.00 8.98
C PRO A 308 1.51 -18.97 10.03
N PRO A 309 2.63 -18.29 9.77
CA PRO A 309 3.72 -18.15 10.73
C PRO A 309 3.36 -17.14 11.82
N LEU A 310 3.97 -17.30 13.00
CA LEU A 310 4.01 -16.29 14.05
C LEU A 310 5.17 -15.32 13.80
N THR A 311 4.94 -14.02 14.01
CA THR A 311 5.97 -12.98 14.00
C THR A 311 6.74 -12.88 15.32
N GLU A 312 6.24 -13.56 16.35
CA GLU A 312 6.75 -13.51 17.72
C GLU A 312 6.99 -14.91 18.23
N ASN A 313 7.93 -15.05 19.17
CA ASN A 313 8.24 -16.34 19.73
C ASN A 313 7.10 -16.81 20.66
N PRO A 314 6.39 -17.91 20.35
CA PRO A 314 5.24 -18.36 21.15
C PRO A 314 5.61 -18.69 22.60
N VAL A 315 6.87 -19.07 22.86
CA VAL A 315 7.34 -19.44 24.19
C VAL A 315 7.22 -18.29 25.20
N LEU A 316 7.27 -17.03 24.74
CA LEU A 316 7.18 -15.85 25.60
C LEU A 316 5.81 -15.71 26.30
N TYR A 317 4.78 -16.34 25.75
CA TYR A 317 3.40 -16.31 26.25
C TYR A 317 3.00 -17.59 26.99
N GLN A 318 3.74 -18.69 26.81
CA GLN A 318 3.41 -19.99 27.41
C GLN A 318 3.79 -20.10 28.90
N TYR A 319 4.69 -19.23 29.39
CA TYR A 319 5.11 -19.23 30.79
C TYR A 319 4.44 -18.12 31.59
N PRO A 320 3.87 -18.40 32.78
CA PRO A 320 3.23 -17.39 33.62
C PRO A 320 4.19 -16.29 34.04
N LEU A 321 3.68 -15.07 34.25
CA LEU A 321 4.44 -14.03 34.96
C LEU A 321 4.63 -14.49 36.41
N ASN A 322 5.81 -14.26 36.99
CA ASN A 322 6.04 -14.69 38.36
C ASN A 322 5.01 -14.11 39.35
N SER A 323 4.59 -14.95 40.28
CA SER A 323 3.44 -14.75 41.15
C SER A 323 3.66 -13.81 42.33
N GLN A 324 4.80 -13.12 42.45
CA GLN A 324 5.12 -12.30 43.62
C GLN A 324 5.81 -10.96 43.28
N TRP A 325 5.25 -9.88 43.85
CA TRP A 325 5.85 -8.56 43.93
C TRP A 325 7.02 -8.58 44.91
N MET A 326 8.21 -8.22 44.42
CA MET A 326 9.37 -7.93 45.25
C MET A 326 9.33 -6.48 45.70
N SER A 327 9.53 -6.22 46.99
CA SER A 327 9.64 -4.87 47.53
C SER A 327 10.96 -4.67 48.28
N GLY A 328 11.50 -3.46 48.18
CA GLY A 328 12.61 -2.98 49.01
C GLY A 328 12.16 -2.41 50.36
N GLY A 329 10.88 -2.52 50.74
CA GLY A 329 10.35 -2.01 52.01
C GLY A 329 9.22 -0.99 51.83
N ALA A 330 8.89 -0.26 52.89
CA ALA A 330 7.78 0.71 52.90
C ALA A 330 8.14 2.09 52.29
N GLY A 331 9.31 2.22 51.67
CA GLY A 331 9.80 3.45 51.08
C GLY A 331 9.05 3.86 49.80
N HIS A 332 9.17 5.14 49.45
CA HIS A 332 8.68 5.68 48.17
C HIS A 332 9.52 5.19 46.98
N ASP A 333 10.78 4.84 47.23
CA ASP A 333 11.72 4.35 46.24
C ASP A 333 12.23 2.96 46.67
N ALA A 334 12.38 2.06 45.71
CA ALA A 334 12.98 0.74 45.91
C ALA A 334 14.03 0.46 44.84
N TYR A 335 15.18 -0.03 45.27
CA TYR A 335 16.33 -0.37 44.43
C TYR A 335 16.56 -1.87 44.50
N PHE A 336 16.64 -2.53 43.35
CA PHE A 336 16.85 -3.97 43.23
C PHE A 336 18.10 -4.24 42.41
N VAL A 337 18.92 -5.21 42.81
CA VAL A 337 20.11 -5.64 42.09
C VAL A 337 20.17 -7.15 42.06
N ARG A 338 20.51 -7.72 40.90
CA ARG A 338 20.82 -9.15 40.74
C ARG A 338 21.97 -9.33 39.77
N THR A 339 22.91 -10.20 40.14
CA THR A 339 23.96 -10.65 39.22
C THR A 339 23.59 -12.01 38.65
N ILE A 340 23.64 -12.14 37.33
CA ILE A 340 23.41 -13.40 36.63
C ILE A 340 24.58 -13.73 35.71
N ALA A 341 25.02 -14.98 35.73
CA ALA A 341 26.01 -15.47 34.79
C ALA A 341 25.31 -15.89 33.49
N ARG A 342 25.71 -15.31 32.36
CA ARG A 342 25.17 -15.69 31.03
C ARG A 342 25.72 -17.07 30.64
N PRO A 343 24.88 -18.11 30.43
CA PRO A 343 25.35 -19.41 29.97
C PRO A 343 26.03 -19.32 28.59
N ILE A 344 27.09 -20.12 28.39
CA ILE A 344 27.78 -20.24 27.09
C ILE A 344 26.76 -20.72 26.04
N GLY A 345 26.66 -20.00 24.91
CA GLY A 345 25.74 -20.35 23.83
C GLY A 345 24.37 -19.65 23.85
N THR A 346 24.14 -18.75 24.81
CA THR A 346 22.93 -17.90 24.83
C THR A 346 22.91 -16.99 23.59
N THR A 347 21.82 -16.98 22.83
CA THR A 347 21.63 -16.17 21.61
C THR A 347 20.71 -14.98 21.84
N SER A 348 19.74 -15.11 22.74
CA SER A 348 18.75 -14.07 23.04
C SER A 348 18.47 -13.98 24.53
N VAL A 349 18.20 -12.77 25.02
CA VAL A 349 17.83 -12.47 26.40
C VAL A 349 16.62 -11.54 26.39
N TRP A 350 15.48 -12.04 26.85
CA TRP A 350 14.24 -11.28 26.94
C TRP A 350 13.95 -10.95 28.40
N LEU A 351 13.52 -9.72 28.66
CA LEU A 351 13.17 -9.24 29.99
C LEU A 351 11.70 -8.84 30.01
N ARG A 352 10.94 -9.44 30.95
CA ARG A 352 9.58 -9.02 31.27
C ARG A 352 9.59 -8.19 32.55
N ILE A 353 8.95 -7.03 32.54
CA ILE A 353 8.86 -6.14 33.70
C ILE A 353 7.42 -5.68 33.93
N GLY A 354 6.96 -5.81 35.17
CA GLY A 354 5.83 -5.07 35.72
C GLY A 354 6.31 -4.36 36.98
N ALA A 355 5.88 -3.12 37.18
CA ALA A 355 6.22 -2.32 38.35
C ALA A 355 4.99 -1.55 38.83
N THR A 356 4.86 -1.37 40.15
CA THR A 356 3.71 -0.68 40.73
C THR A 356 3.65 0.79 40.33
N GLY A 357 4.80 1.44 40.14
CA GLY A 357 4.93 2.78 39.57
C GLY A 357 6.00 2.86 38.47
N PRO A 358 6.47 4.06 38.11
CA PRO A 358 7.55 4.22 37.15
C PRO A 358 8.82 3.45 37.57
N ALA A 359 9.43 2.74 36.64
CA ALA A 359 10.62 1.96 36.87
C ALA A 359 11.71 2.25 35.83
N THR A 360 12.96 2.27 36.29
CA THR A 360 14.13 2.42 35.43
C THR A 360 14.99 1.18 35.57
N VAL A 361 15.27 0.50 34.46
CA VAL A 361 16.11 -0.71 34.43
C VAL A 361 17.48 -0.36 33.88
N PHE A 362 18.52 -0.77 34.61
CA PHE A 362 19.91 -0.68 34.25
C PHE A 362 20.48 -2.08 34.03
N ILE A 363 21.28 -2.25 32.99
CA ILE A 363 22.04 -3.46 32.74
C ILE A 363 23.51 -3.07 32.61
N ASN A 364 24.34 -3.63 33.49
CA ASN A 364 25.77 -3.34 33.57
C ASN A 364 26.05 -1.82 33.65
N GLY A 365 25.29 -1.09 34.48
CA GLY A 365 25.41 0.36 34.68
C GLY A 365 24.84 1.24 33.56
N ASN A 366 24.25 0.67 32.50
CA ASN A 366 23.61 1.44 31.43
C ASN A 366 22.09 1.44 31.63
N GLN A 367 21.45 2.61 31.63
CA GLN A 367 19.99 2.69 31.59
C GLN A 367 19.46 2.13 30.27
N VAL A 368 18.63 1.09 30.34
CA VAL A 368 18.11 0.34 29.19
C VAL A 368 16.63 0.59 28.97
N ILE A 369 15.85 0.63 30.06
CA ILE A 369 14.39 0.74 30.02
C ILE A 369 13.96 1.86 30.96
N ALA A 370 13.06 2.72 30.47
CA ALA A 370 12.27 3.64 31.27
C ALA A 370 10.80 3.22 31.15
N TRP A 371 10.32 2.52 32.16
CA TRP A 371 8.97 1.98 32.25
C TRP A 371 8.07 2.98 32.99
N ASN A 372 6.95 3.37 32.37
CA ASN A 372 5.96 4.27 32.99
C ASN A 372 4.63 3.56 33.33
N GLY A 373 4.45 2.29 32.94
CA GLY A 373 3.23 1.54 33.22
C GLY A 373 2.03 1.88 32.34
N ASP A 374 2.19 2.76 31.35
CA ASP A 374 1.11 3.15 30.45
C ASP A 374 1.12 2.26 29.19
N ALA A 375 0.02 1.58 28.90
CA ALA A 375 -0.19 0.97 27.59
C ALA A 375 -0.29 2.09 26.54
N PRO A 376 0.44 2.04 25.41
CA PRO A 376 0.21 2.98 24.34
C PRO A 376 -1.23 2.84 23.84
N ALA A 377 -1.93 3.96 23.73
CA ALA A 377 -3.25 3.97 23.12
C ALA A 377 -3.11 3.48 21.67
N PRO A 378 -3.82 2.41 21.25
CA PRO A 378 -3.75 1.98 19.87
C PRO A 378 -4.15 3.13 18.96
N SER A 379 -3.36 3.35 17.91
CA SER A 379 -3.73 4.32 16.87
C SER A 379 -5.06 3.89 16.27
N PRO A 380 -6.08 4.75 16.18
CA PRO A 380 -7.35 4.39 15.58
C PRO A 380 -7.11 3.91 14.14
N THR A 381 -7.38 2.64 13.89
CA THR A 381 -7.26 1.99 12.58
C THR A 381 -8.53 2.23 11.78
N VAL A 382 -8.48 2.04 10.46
CA VAL A 382 -9.70 2.10 9.63
C VAL A 382 -10.75 1.08 10.08
N SER A 383 -10.33 -0.02 10.70
CA SER A 383 -11.26 -0.96 11.34
C SER A 383 -12.06 -0.31 12.46
N ASP A 384 -11.47 0.61 13.22
CA ASP A 384 -12.13 1.34 14.32
C ASP A 384 -13.17 2.33 13.80
N PHE A 385 -13.08 2.70 12.52
CA PHE A 385 -14.14 3.41 11.82
C PHE A 385 -15.20 2.46 11.22
N LEU A 386 -14.84 1.19 10.95
CA LEU A 386 -15.72 0.07 10.54
C LEU A 386 -16.48 -0.64 11.66
N SER A 387 -16.40 -0.20 12.92
CA SER A 387 -17.38 -0.60 13.95
C SER A 387 -17.76 0.59 14.81
N SER A 388 -18.61 1.47 14.28
CA SER A 388 -19.01 2.68 15.00
C SER A 388 -19.83 2.46 16.28
N GLN A 389 -20.26 1.22 16.58
CA GLN A 389 -20.97 0.89 17.82
C GLN A 389 -20.09 0.31 18.91
N GLU A 390 -18.80 0.07 18.64
CA GLU A 390 -17.87 -0.39 19.66
C GLU A 390 -17.12 0.83 20.18
N GLN A 391 -17.66 1.49 21.21
CA GLN A 391 -16.75 2.13 22.15
C GLN A 391 -15.88 1.01 22.70
N VAL A 392 -14.71 0.84 22.09
CA VAL A 392 -13.66 -0.01 22.61
C VAL A 392 -13.37 0.57 23.99
N ILE A 393 -13.88 -0.08 25.04
CA ILE A 393 -13.39 0.15 26.39
C ILE A 393 -11.94 -0.28 26.33
N GLN A 394 -11.07 0.68 26.02
CA GLN A 394 -9.64 0.48 26.01
C GLN A 394 -9.28 0.14 27.44
N TYR A 395 -8.64 -1.01 27.57
CA TYR A 395 -8.32 -1.60 28.86
C TYR A 395 -7.22 -0.78 29.55
N GLN A 396 -7.60 0.28 30.25
CA GLN A 396 -6.66 1.18 30.94
C GLN A 396 -6.47 0.85 32.43
N THR A 397 -7.23 -0.11 32.96
CA THR A 397 -7.26 -0.38 34.41
C THR A 397 -6.60 -1.73 34.71
N GLY A 398 -5.27 -1.79 34.65
CA GLY A 398 -4.51 -2.96 35.05
C GLY A 398 -3.02 -2.84 34.79
N LEU A 399 -2.21 -3.59 35.55
CA LEU A 399 -0.76 -3.62 35.38
C LEU A 399 -0.41 -4.20 34.01
N VAL A 400 0.08 -3.35 33.11
CA VAL A 400 0.70 -3.77 31.85
C VAL A 400 2.05 -4.39 32.16
N VAL A 401 2.39 -5.51 31.52
CA VAL A 401 3.75 -6.07 31.59
C VAL A 401 4.46 -5.71 30.31
N GLY A 402 5.59 -5.02 30.41
CA GLY A 402 6.46 -4.75 29.27
C GLY A 402 7.37 -5.92 28.98
N LEU A 403 7.46 -6.34 27.73
CA LEU A 403 8.42 -7.33 27.24
C LEU A 403 9.47 -6.65 26.35
N TYR A 404 10.75 -6.81 26.70
CA TYR A 404 11.88 -6.15 26.03
C TYR A 404 12.95 -7.16 25.63
N ASP A 405 13.46 -7.07 24.40
CA ASP A 405 14.72 -7.71 24.04
C ASP A 405 15.87 -6.93 24.69
N VAL A 406 16.66 -7.56 25.56
CA VAL A 406 17.82 -6.93 26.22
C VAL A 406 19.13 -7.61 25.84
N SER A 407 19.10 -8.49 24.82
CA SER A 407 20.27 -9.23 24.32
C SER A 407 21.52 -8.36 24.12
N PRO A 408 21.44 -7.13 23.53
CA PRO A 408 22.62 -6.30 23.27
C PRO A 408 23.31 -5.73 24.52
N TYR A 409 22.70 -5.85 25.70
CA TYR A 409 23.24 -5.31 26.95
C TYR A 409 23.99 -6.37 27.78
N PHE A 410 23.92 -7.64 27.38
CA PHE A 410 24.55 -8.77 28.05
C PHE A 410 25.89 -9.17 27.42
N HIS A 411 26.93 -9.32 28.24
CA HIS A 411 28.22 -9.88 27.84
C HIS A 411 28.43 -11.31 28.38
N MET A 412 29.49 -11.98 27.93
CA MET A 412 29.89 -13.27 28.49
C MET A 412 30.33 -13.11 29.95
N GLY A 413 29.95 -14.03 30.82
CA GLY A 413 30.23 -13.96 32.26
C GLY A 413 29.10 -13.31 33.08
N ASN A 414 29.47 -12.70 34.20
CA ASN A 414 28.53 -12.10 35.14
C ASN A 414 28.00 -10.76 34.62
N ASN A 415 26.68 -10.61 34.61
CA ASN A 415 26.00 -9.38 34.25
C ASN A 415 25.16 -8.91 35.43
N THR A 416 25.12 -7.61 35.66
CA THR A 416 24.30 -7.01 36.72
C THR A 416 23.05 -6.39 36.12
N ILE A 417 21.90 -6.76 36.67
CA ILE A 417 20.62 -6.11 36.43
C ILE A 417 20.32 -5.29 37.67
N ALA A 418 20.08 -3.99 37.49
CA ALA A 418 19.71 -3.09 38.57
C ALA A 418 18.41 -2.37 38.19
N VAL A 419 17.47 -2.25 39.12
CA VAL A 419 16.15 -1.65 38.85
C VAL A 419 15.82 -0.66 39.94
N HIS A 420 15.43 0.54 39.55
CA HIS A 420 14.87 1.54 40.44
C HIS A 420 13.38 1.62 40.18
N VAL A 421 12.57 1.44 41.21
CA VAL A 421 11.12 1.57 41.15
C VAL A 421 10.69 2.68 42.08
N VAL A 422 9.80 3.53 41.58
CA VAL A 422 9.13 4.56 42.35
C VAL A 422 7.72 4.08 42.69
N SER A 423 7.23 4.46 43.87
CA SER A 423 5.85 4.19 44.30
C SER A 423 4.85 4.75 43.27
N PRO A 424 3.72 4.06 43.03
CA PRO A 424 2.68 4.48 42.09
C PRO A 424 2.19 5.93 42.30
N GLY A 425 1.96 6.63 41.18
CA GLY A 425 1.25 7.92 41.18
C GLY A 425 -0.27 7.78 41.06
N ASN A 426 -0.98 8.89 40.81
CA ASN A 426 -2.45 8.92 40.67
C ASN A 426 -2.95 8.60 39.24
N THR A 427 -2.19 7.87 38.41
CA THR A 427 -2.63 7.53 37.04
C THR A 427 -3.63 6.37 37.03
N ASN A 428 -4.51 6.35 36.01
CA ASN A 428 -5.58 5.35 35.88
C ASN A 428 -5.04 3.89 35.78
N SER A 429 -3.84 3.71 35.23
CA SER A 429 -3.13 2.43 35.07
C SER A 429 -2.57 1.87 36.39
N GLN A 430 -2.34 2.72 37.40
CA GLN A 430 -1.66 2.39 38.65
C GLN A 430 -2.59 2.43 39.89
N THR A 431 -3.87 2.73 39.68
CA THR A 431 -4.86 2.85 40.76
C THR A 431 -5.06 1.51 41.49
N GLY A 432 -4.90 1.50 42.82
CA GLY A 432 -5.01 0.30 43.67
C GLY A 432 -3.69 -0.44 43.93
N LEU A 433 -2.59 -0.07 43.26
CA LEU A 433 -1.25 -0.63 43.50
C LEU A 433 -0.51 0.07 44.66
N SER A 434 -1.04 1.18 45.18
CA SER A 434 -0.44 1.94 46.29
C SER A 434 -0.27 1.15 47.58
N ILE A 435 -1.05 0.07 47.77
CA ILE A 435 -0.91 -0.83 48.92
C ILE A 435 0.40 -1.63 48.91
N PHE A 436 1.06 -1.73 47.74
CA PHE A 436 2.31 -2.47 47.57
C PHE A 436 3.55 -1.55 47.54
N ASN A 437 3.38 -0.23 47.71
CA ASN A 437 4.45 0.78 47.60
C ASN A 437 5.28 0.62 46.32
N ALA A 438 6.58 0.93 46.33
CA ALA A 438 7.50 0.61 45.25
C ALA A 438 7.79 -0.91 45.22
N ALA A 439 7.21 -1.60 44.24
CA ALA A 439 7.38 -3.05 44.07
C ALA A 439 7.54 -3.45 42.60
N LEU A 440 8.27 -4.56 42.40
CA LEU A 440 8.75 -5.03 41.10
C LEU A 440 8.40 -6.51 40.87
N ALA A 441 7.96 -6.84 39.66
CA ALA A 441 7.93 -8.19 39.13
C ALA A 441 8.76 -8.21 37.85
N LEU A 442 9.84 -8.98 37.83
CA LEU A 442 10.78 -9.02 36.72
C LEU A 442 11.27 -10.44 36.45
N ASP A 443 11.06 -10.91 35.23
CA ASP A 443 11.52 -12.22 34.76
C ASP A 443 12.48 -12.06 33.58
N LEU A 444 13.41 -13.01 33.46
CA LEU A 444 14.35 -13.05 32.35
C LEU A 444 14.33 -14.42 31.67
N PHE A 445 14.28 -14.42 30.34
CA PHE A 445 14.35 -15.62 29.51
C PHE A 445 15.63 -15.58 28.69
N THR A 446 16.48 -16.60 28.81
CA THR A 446 17.65 -16.74 27.95
C THR A 446 17.43 -17.89 26.98
N GLY A 447 17.41 -17.60 25.68
CA GLY A 447 17.38 -18.60 24.63
C GLY A 447 18.79 -19.03 24.22
N ASP A 448 19.01 -20.32 23.95
CA ASP A 448 20.25 -20.82 23.34
C ASP A 448 20.14 -20.97 21.80
N ILE A 449 21.20 -21.44 21.16
CA ILE A 449 21.23 -21.73 19.70
C ILE A 449 20.23 -22.81 19.25
N GLN A 450 19.65 -23.57 20.17
CA GLN A 450 18.64 -24.61 19.93
C GLN A 450 17.23 -24.15 20.33
N ASN A 451 17.06 -22.88 20.69
CA ASN A 451 15.82 -22.30 21.25
C ASN A 451 15.34 -22.98 22.55
N HIS A 452 16.25 -23.53 23.36
CA HIS A 452 15.92 -23.85 24.75
C HIS A 452 15.95 -22.56 25.57
N TYR A 453 14.90 -22.35 26.36
CA TYR A 453 14.77 -21.17 27.22
C TYR A 453 15.05 -21.54 28.67
N PHE A 454 16.01 -20.85 29.29
CA PHE A 454 16.18 -20.84 30.74
C PHE A 454 15.42 -19.66 31.31
N TRP A 455 14.55 -19.94 32.28
CA TRP A 455 13.73 -18.95 32.95
C TRP A 455 14.34 -18.57 34.30
N PHE A 456 14.57 -17.29 34.51
CA PHE A 456 15.06 -16.72 35.77
C PHE A 456 13.94 -15.87 36.39
N PRO A 457 13.13 -16.42 37.31
CA PRO A 457 12.02 -15.70 37.92
C PRO A 457 12.50 -14.63 38.92
N SER A 458 11.64 -13.64 39.21
CA SER A 458 11.88 -12.67 40.28
C SER A 458 12.01 -13.31 41.67
N GLY A 459 11.31 -14.42 41.93
CA GLY A 459 11.24 -15.07 43.25
C GLY A 459 12.32 -16.11 43.53
N GLY A 460 13.34 -16.22 42.66
CA GLY A 460 14.48 -17.12 42.87
C GLY A 460 15.59 -16.47 43.70
N ASP A 461 16.41 -17.28 44.36
CA ASP A 461 17.58 -16.82 45.12
C ASP A 461 18.49 -15.90 44.28
N GLY A 462 18.94 -14.79 44.88
CA GLY A 462 19.97 -13.91 44.32
C GLY A 462 19.59 -12.44 44.05
N TRP A 463 18.35 -12.02 44.29
CA TRP A 463 18.00 -10.59 44.30
C TRP A 463 18.39 -9.93 45.63
N GLN A 464 18.84 -8.69 45.54
CA GLN A 464 19.22 -7.81 46.63
C GLN A 464 18.42 -6.52 46.52
N ALA A 465 17.89 -6.00 47.63
CA ALA A 465 17.02 -4.84 47.65
C ALA A 465 17.38 -3.82 48.74
N SER A 466 17.09 -2.56 48.47
CA SER A 466 17.27 -1.43 49.40
C SER A 466 16.17 -0.38 49.18
N ASP A 467 15.79 0.35 50.23
CA ASP A 467 14.92 1.53 50.17
C ASP A 467 15.70 2.84 49.97
N HIS A 468 17.04 2.77 49.92
CA HIS A 468 17.93 3.91 49.69
C HIS A 468 19.03 3.57 48.68
N THR A 469 19.46 4.58 47.92
CA THR A 469 20.50 4.43 46.88
C THR A 469 21.91 4.60 47.45
N VAL A 470 22.89 3.95 46.80
CA VAL A 470 24.32 4.17 47.03
C VAL A 470 25.00 4.48 45.71
N THR A 471 26.03 5.34 45.71
CA THR A 471 26.73 5.72 44.47
C THR A 471 27.25 4.47 43.72
N GLY A 472 26.90 4.34 42.45
CA GLY A 472 27.34 3.22 41.60
C GLY A 472 26.57 1.91 41.77
N TRP A 473 25.45 1.90 42.50
CA TRP A 473 24.60 0.72 42.71
C TRP A 473 24.18 0.02 41.40
N GLU A 474 24.02 0.78 40.32
CA GLU A 474 23.61 0.33 38.98
C GLU A 474 24.59 -0.67 38.32
N GLN A 475 25.84 -0.71 38.76
CA GLN A 475 26.88 -1.63 38.26
C GLN A 475 26.98 -2.91 39.11
N GLY A 476 26.40 -2.90 40.30
CA GLY A 476 26.60 -3.94 41.31
C GLY A 476 28.00 -3.87 41.94
N GLY A 477 28.17 -4.46 43.12
CA GLY A 477 29.45 -4.52 43.81
C GLY A 477 29.34 -5.05 45.24
N ASN A 478 30.44 -5.00 45.99
CA ASN A 478 30.48 -5.52 47.36
C ASN A 478 29.49 -4.81 48.30
N VAL A 479 29.15 -3.54 48.03
CA VAL A 479 28.19 -2.78 48.84
C VAL A 479 26.75 -3.24 48.57
N THR A 480 26.34 -3.43 47.31
CA THR A 480 25.02 -3.98 46.99
C THR A 480 24.88 -5.42 47.46
N GLN A 481 25.98 -6.18 47.57
CA GLN A 481 25.98 -7.53 48.16
C GLN A 481 25.59 -7.59 49.63
N SER A 482 25.68 -6.45 50.34
CA SER A 482 25.27 -6.34 51.74
C SER A 482 23.81 -5.94 51.92
N TRP A 483 23.09 -5.67 50.82
CA TRP A 483 21.66 -5.39 50.82
C TRP A 483 20.85 -6.64 51.19
N PHE A 484 19.65 -6.42 51.73
CA PHE A 484 18.79 -7.52 52.19
C PHE A 484 18.08 -8.20 51.01
N ALA A 485 17.60 -9.42 51.23
CA ALA A 485 16.75 -10.11 50.26
C ALA A 485 15.38 -9.39 50.17
N PRO A 486 14.83 -9.16 48.98
CA PRO A 486 13.56 -8.44 48.82
C PRO A 486 12.40 -9.14 49.54
N PHE A 487 11.46 -8.35 50.03
CA PHE A 487 10.23 -8.86 50.65
C PHE A 487 9.21 -9.22 49.57
N ALA A 488 8.57 -10.39 49.69
CA ALA A 488 7.39 -10.72 48.90
C ALA A 488 6.16 -10.01 49.51
N VAL A 489 5.66 -8.97 48.85
CA VAL A 489 4.58 -8.11 49.40
C VAL A 489 3.18 -8.43 48.87
N GLY A 490 3.07 -9.40 47.97
CA GLY A 490 1.80 -9.85 47.41
C GLY A 490 2.01 -10.44 46.03
N ARG A 491 0.92 -10.87 45.38
CA ARG A 491 0.97 -11.19 43.96
C ARG A 491 0.78 -9.92 43.13
N PRO A 492 1.41 -9.78 41.95
CA PRO A 492 0.85 -8.95 40.89
C PRO A 492 -0.61 -9.38 40.72
N GLY A 493 -1.55 -8.59 41.26
CA GLY A 493 -2.97 -8.81 41.00
C GLY A 493 -3.18 -8.82 39.48
N LEU A 494 -4.17 -9.58 38.99
CA LEU A 494 -4.54 -9.75 37.56
C LEU A 494 -3.63 -8.94 36.62
N THR A 495 -2.52 -9.53 36.18
CA THR A 495 -1.57 -8.91 35.25
C THR A 495 -2.24 -8.77 33.92
N ARG A 496 -2.53 -7.53 33.52
CA ARG A 496 -3.76 -7.25 32.80
C ARG A 496 -3.66 -7.27 31.26
N SER A 497 -2.44 -7.44 30.78
CA SER A 497 -2.05 -7.89 29.44
C SER A 497 -0.51 -7.91 29.37
N VAL A 498 0.09 -8.93 28.76
CA VAL A 498 1.50 -8.84 28.33
C VAL A 498 1.52 -8.03 27.04
N TYR A 499 2.12 -6.85 27.11
CA TYR A 499 2.30 -5.96 25.97
C TYR A 499 3.75 -6.11 25.47
N ILE A 500 3.90 -6.52 24.21
CA ILE A 500 5.19 -6.35 23.55
C ILE A 500 5.36 -4.87 23.27
N SER A 501 6.34 -4.28 23.95
CA SER A 501 6.73 -2.91 23.68
C SER A 501 7.29 -2.83 22.26
N GLU A 502 6.56 -2.21 21.33
CA GLU A 502 7.11 -1.73 20.05
C GLU A 502 8.23 -0.70 20.23
N VAL A 503 8.48 -0.23 21.47
CA VAL A 503 9.59 0.66 21.78
C VAL A 503 10.89 -0.14 21.81
N ASP A 504 11.65 -0.02 20.73
CA ASP A 504 13.06 -0.40 20.67
C ASP A 504 13.81 0.23 21.86
N THR A 505 14.55 -0.58 22.62
CA THR A 505 15.51 -0.02 23.58
C THR A 505 16.61 0.75 22.82
N SER A 506 17.33 1.65 23.50
CA SER A 506 18.33 2.52 22.86
C SER A 506 19.43 1.78 22.07
N ARG A 507 19.71 0.50 22.36
CA ARG A 507 20.62 -0.38 21.61
C ARG A 507 19.91 -1.39 20.70
N ASN A 508 18.58 -1.56 20.81
CA ASN A 508 17.79 -2.34 19.85
C ASN A 508 17.40 -1.51 18.62
N VAL A 509 17.44 -0.18 18.70
CA VAL A 509 17.42 0.67 17.51
C VAL A 509 18.65 0.31 16.69
N ASN A 510 18.45 -0.52 15.68
CA ASN A 510 19.50 -1.01 14.80
C ASN A 510 19.95 0.12 13.86
N ILE A 511 20.64 1.11 14.41
CA ILE A 511 21.44 2.03 13.61
C ILE A 511 22.67 1.24 13.20
N ILE A 512 22.73 0.88 11.92
CA ILE A 512 23.90 0.21 11.36
C ILE A 512 25.13 1.07 11.68
N PRO A 513 26.06 0.60 12.54
CA PRO A 513 27.12 1.48 13.01
C PRO A 513 28.06 1.84 11.84
N LEU A 514 28.47 3.11 11.76
CA LEU A 514 29.20 3.63 10.58
C LEU A 514 30.52 2.89 10.31
N VAL A 515 31.19 2.40 11.36
CA VAL A 515 32.47 1.67 11.25
C VAL A 515 32.32 0.28 10.62
N PRO A 516 31.48 -0.64 11.16
CA PRO A 516 31.23 -1.94 10.50
C PRO A 516 30.57 -1.78 9.14
N LEU A 517 29.74 -0.76 8.92
CA LEU A 517 29.22 -0.41 7.59
C LEU A 517 30.37 -0.08 6.62
N GLY A 518 31.25 0.85 7.01
CA GLY A 518 32.40 1.23 6.22
C GLY A 518 33.36 0.07 5.95
N LEU A 519 33.61 -0.76 6.97
CA LEU A 519 34.48 -1.93 6.85
C LEU A 519 33.87 -3.00 5.93
N ALA A 520 32.57 -3.29 6.05
CA ALA A 520 31.86 -4.22 5.17
C ALA A 520 31.94 -3.75 3.70
N ILE A 521 31.66 -2.47 3.44
CA ILE A 521 31.77 -1.89 2.10
C ILE A 521 33.21 -2.00 1.58
N LEU A 522 34.22 -1.59 2.38
CA LEU A 522 35.63 -1.62 1.95
C LEU A 522 36.12 -3.04 1.64
N VAL A 523 35.80 -4.02 2.48
CA VAL A 523 36.20 -5.43 2.28
C VAL A 523 35.55 -5.98 1.02
N VAL A 524 34.25 -5.78 0.83
CA VAL A 524 33.51 -6.30 -0.32
C VAL A 524 33.96 -5.64 -1.63
N VAL A 525 34.13 -4.32 -1.62
CA VAL A 525 34.70 -3.58 -2.76
C VAL A 525 36.10 -4.10 -3.09
N GLY A 526 36.93 -4.32 -2.06
CA GLY A 526 38.26 -4.92 -2.22
C GLY A 526 38.22 -6.32 -2.83
N MET A 527 37.27 -7.17 -2.43
CA MET A 527 37.08 -8.52 -2.98
C MET A 527 36.63 -8.48 -4.45
N VAL A 528 35.65 -7.65 -4.80
CA VAL A 528 35.17 -7.50 -6.19
C VAL A 528 36.29 -7.00 -7.10
N LEU A 529 37.01 -5.96 -6.69
CA LEU A 529 38.14 -5.41 -7.45
C LEU A 529 39.33 -6.38 -7.52
N GLY A 530 39.58 -7.13 -6.44
CA GLY A 530 40.62 -8.16 -6.38
C GLY A 530 40.34 -9.32 -7.33
N LEU A 531 39.11 -9.85 -7.32
CA LEU A 531 38.67 -10.90 -8.24
C LEU A 531 38.73 -10.43 -9.70
N TRP A 532 38.24 -9.21 -9.97
CA TRP A 532 38.33 -8.61 -11.30
C TRP A 532 39.79 -8.48 -11.77
N SER A 533 40.69 -8.00 -10.91
CA SER A 533 42.11 -7.84 -11.21
C SER A 533 42.81 -9.18 -11.46
N LEU A 534 42.50 -10.20 -10.65
CA LEU A 534 43.02 -11.56 -10.80
C LEU A 534 42.61 -12.15 -12.15
N MET A 535 41.33 -12.07 -12.50
CA MET A 535 40.80 -12.60 -13.76
C MET A 535 41.33 -11.84 -14.97
N ALA A 536 41.47 -10.51 -14.86
CA ALA A 536 42.14 -9.71 -15.90
C ALA A 536 43.61 -10.13 -16.07
N GLY A 537 44.32 -10.38 -14.98
CA GLY A 537 45.69 -10.93 -14.97
C GLY A 537 45.81 -12.26 -15.70
N LEU A 538 44.90 -13.20 -15.39
CA LEU A 538 44.84 -14.50 -16.05
C LEU A 538 44.55 -14.37 -17.55
N ALA A 539 43.61 -13.51 -17.94
CA ALA A 539 43.26 -13.25 -19.32
C ALA A 539 44.46 -12.67 -20.11
N MET A 540 45.20 -11.72 -19.53
CA MET A 540 46.42 -11.18 -20.12
C MET A 540 47.48 -12.26 -20.33
N SER A 541 47.69 -13.13 -19.32
CA SER A 541 48.73 -14.18 -19.38
C SER A 541 48.49 -15.22 -20.49
N ARG A 542 47.24 -15.43 -20.94
CA ARG A 542 46.88 -16.51 -21.88
C ARG A 542 46.47 -16.05 -23.27
N PHE A 543 45.97 -14.83 -23.43
CA PHE A 543 45.37 -14.35 -24.69
C PHE A 543 46.02 -13.08 -25.25
N SER A 544 47.16 -12.63 -24.71
CA SER A 544 47.90 -11.46 -25.20
C SER A 544 47.08 -10.16 -25.27
N PHE A 545 46.07 -10.01 -24.40
CA PHE A 545 45.30 -8.77 -24.27
C PHE A 545 46.11 -7.68 -23.58
N SER A 546 45.86 -6.42 -23.95
CA SER A 546 46.35 -5.28 -23.19
C SER A 546 45.66 -5.17 -21.83
N ARG A 547 46.26 -4.43 -20.88
CA ARG A 547 45.66 -4.20 -19.54
C ARG A 547 44.26 -3.58 -19.61
N SER A 548 44.03 -2.65 -20.55
CA SER A 548 42.72 -2.01 -20.73
C SER A 548 41.70 -3.02 -21.26
N GLU A 549 42.05 -3.78 -22.29
CA GLU A 549 41.14 -4.75 -22.93
C GLU A 549 40.76 -5.90 -21.98
N ALA A 550 41.72 -6.43 -21.23
CA ALA A 550 41.45 -7.47 -20.24
C ALA A 550 40.53 -6.94 -19.13
N GLY A 551 40.76 -5.71 -18.66
CA GLY A 551 39.93 -5.06 -17.66
C GLY A 551 38.50 -4.80 -18.13
N GLU A 552 38.34 -4.31 -19.36
CA GLU A 552 37.05 -4.06 -20.00
C GLU A 552 36.27 -5.36 -20.18
N LEU A 553 36.88 -6.41 -20.74
CA LEU A 553 36.23 -7.70 -20.94
C LEU A 553 35.81 -8.35 -19.62
N MET A 554 36.72 -8.36 -18.63
CA MET A 554 36.47 -9.00 -17.34
C MET A 554 35.49 -8.21 -16.46
N SER A 555 35.15 -6.97 -16.78
CA SER A 555 34.09 -6.23 -16.09
C SER A 555 32.68 -6.68 -16.50
N LEU A 556 32.54 -7.26 -17.70
CA LEU A 556 31.26 -7.72 -18.25
C LEU A 556 30.80 -9.06 -17.65
N SER A 557 31.70 -9.80 -16.97
CA SER A 557 31.37 -11.08 -16.30
C SER A 557 30.36 -10.90 -15.18
N TYR A 558 30.26 -9.69 -14.62
CA TYR A 558 29.33 -9.36 -13.54
C TYR A 558 27.89 -9.11 -14.05
N LEU A 559 27.67 -8.93 -15.35
CA LEU A 559 26.34 -8.59 -15.91
C LEU A 559 25.23 -9.60 -15.54
N PRO A 560 25.43 -10.93 -15.64
CA PRO A 560 24.41 -11.90 -15.23
C PRO A 560 24.07 -11.80 -13.74
N ALA A 561 25.08 -11.62 -12.89
CA ALA A 561 24.90 -11.48 -11.44
C ALA A 561 24.18 -10.18 -11.10
N LEU A 562 24.58 -9.06 -11.70
CA LEU A 562 23.92 -7.75 -11.53
C LEU A 562 22.45 -7.76 -11.96
N ALA A 563 22.15 -8.37 -13.11
CA ALA A 563 20.78 -8.47 -13.59
C ALA A 563 19.92 -9.37 -12.68
N THR A 564 20.51 -10.44 -12.15
CA THR A 564 19.85 -11.33 -11.18
C THR A 564 19.63 -10.62 -9.86
N GLU A 565 20.64 -9.93 -9.33
CA GLU A 565 20.54 -9.14 -8.11
C GLU A 565 19.47 -8.05 -8.21
N LEU A 566 19.40 -7.33 -9.33
CA LEU A 566 18.34 -6.34 -9.55
C LEU A 566 16.95 -7.00 -9.50
N LEU A 567 16.77 -8.17 -10.13
CA LEU A 567 15.52 -8.91 -10.05
C LEU A 567 15.22 -9.36 -8.62
N LEU A 568 16.22 -9.85 -7.88
CA LEU A 568 16.07 -10.25 -6.49
C LEU A 568 15.70 -9.07 -5.59
N ILE A 569 16.24 -7.87 -5.83
CA ILE A 569 15.86 -6.63 -5.15
C ILE A 569 14.42 -6.22 -5.50
N VAL A 570 13.97 -6.44 -6.74
CA VAL A 570 12.57 -6.21 -7.11
C VAL A 570 11.65 -7.22 -6.39
N LEU A 571 12.01 -8.50 -6.41
CA LEU A 571 11.25 -9.56 -5.75
C LEU A 571 11.26 -9.44 -4.23
N SER A 572 12.30 -8.85 -3.61
CA SER A 572 12.34 -8.60 -2.17
C SER A 572 11.28 -7.60 -1.69
N ARG A 573 10.67 -6.86 -2.62
CA ARG A 573 9.52 -5.99 -2.34
C ARG A 573 8.20 -6.74 -2.26
N GLU A 574 8.16 -8.00 -2.69
CA GLU A 574 6.94 -8.82 -2.61
C GLU A 574 6.76 -9.34 -1.17
N PRO A 575 5.70 -8.90 -0.46
CA PRO A 575 5.49 -9.29 0.93
C PRO A 575 5.04 -10.74 1.10
N GLN A 576 4.57 -11.40 0.04
CA GLN A 576 4.24 -12.83 0.06
C GLN A 576 5.50 -13.72 0.08
N ILE A 577 6.69 -13.20 -0.23
CA ILE A 577 7.92 -13.98 -0.19
C ILE A 577 8.45 -14.02 1.26
N PRO A 578 8.65 -15.22 1.85
CA PRO A 578 9.17 -15.35 3.20
C PRO A 578 10.55 -14.70 3.35
N GLN A 579 10.69 -13.89 4.39
CA GLN A 579 11.98 -13.27 4.74
C GLN A 579 12.85 -14.29 5.51
N PRO A 580 14.20 -14.27 5.40
CA PRO A 580 15.10 -13.24 4.86
C PRO A 580 15.46 -13.33 3.36
N PHE A 581 14.52 -13.03 2.46
CA PHE A 581 14.74 -13.11 1.03
C PHE A 581 15.11 -11.74 0.43
N PRO A 582 16.09 -11.66 -0.48
CA PRO A 582 17.00 -12.69 -0.99
C PRO A 582 18.27 -12.84 -0.15
N TYR A 583 18.38 -12.17 0.99
CA TYR A 583 19.65 -12.03 1.71
C TYR A 583 19.95 -13.26 2.58
N THR A 584 20.20 -14.37 1.90
CA THR A 584 20.61 -15.65 2.50
C THR A 584 21.92 -16.13 1.87
N ALA A 585 22.60 -17.06 2.55
CA ALA A 585 23.81 -17.69 2.01
C ALA A 585 23.56 -18.38 0.65
N PHE A 586 22.37 -18.97 0.44
CA PHE A 586 21.99 -19.61 -0.81
C PHE A 586 22.08 -18.64 -2.00
N TRP A 587 21.43 -17.47 -1.89
CA TRP A 587 21.45 -16.47 -2.96
C TRP A 587 22.81 -15.80 -3.11
N GLY A 588 23.54 -15.59 -2.02
CA GLY A 588 24.92 -15.10 -2.07
C GLY A 588 25.83 -16.03 -2.87
N ILE A 589 25.75 -17.34 -2.62
CA ILE A 589 26.47 -18.37 -3.38
C ILE A 589 25.99 -18.40 -4.84
N ALA A 590 24.68 -18.30 -5.09
CA ALA A 590 24.14 -18.27 -6.45
C ALA A 590 24.66 -17.08 -7.27
N LEU A 591 24.74 -15.88 -6.67
CA LEU A 591 25.31 -14.70 -7.32
C LEU A 591 26.81 -14.87 -7.61
N LEU A 592 27.58 -15.43 -6.68
CA LEU A 592 29.00 -15.74 -6.90
C LEU A 592 29.20 -16.79 -8.01
N LEU A 593 28.36 -17.82 -8.06
CA LEU A 593 28.37 -18.82 -9.14
C LEU A 593 28.06 -18.18 -10.50
N LEU A 594 27.11 -17.25 -10.56
CA LEU A 594 26.80 -16.50 -11.79
C LEU A 594 27.97 -15.63 -12.26
N VAL A 595 28.72 -15.01 -11.35
CA VAL A 595 29.98 -14.31 -11.68
C VAL A 595 30.99 -15.30 -12.26
N GLY A 596 31.16 -16.48 -11.64
CA GLY A 596 32.03 -17.55 -12.14
C GLY A 596 31.64 -18.06 -13.54
N ILE A 597 30.34 -18.27 -13.77
CA ILE A 597 29.79 -18.63 -15.09
C ILE A 597 30.05 -17.51 -16.11
N GLY A 598 29.85 -16.24 -15.73
CA GLY A 598 30.16 -15.09 -16.58
C GLY A 598 31.62 -15.07 -17.02
N TYR A 599 32.56 -15.31 -16.09
CA TYR A 599 33.97 -15.47 -16.39
C TYR A 599 34.25 -16.65 -17.32
N MET A 600 33.62 -17.81 -17.08
CA MET A 600 33.77 -18.99 -17.93
C MET A 600 33.26 -18.74 -19.36
N LEU A 601 32.10 -18.10 -19.53
CA LEU A 601 31.52 -17.78 -20.83
C LEU A 601 32.39 -16.81 -21.64
N LEU A 602 32.96 -15.81 -20.97
CA LEU A 602 33.93 -14.90 -21.56
C LEU A 602 35.25 -15.58 -21.92
N TRP A 603 35.71 -16.52 -21.10
CA TRP A 603 36.91 -17.31 -21.37
C TRP A 603 36.73 -18.25 -22.57
N LEU A 604 35.58 -18.93 -22.68
CA LEU A 604 35.21 -19.71 -23.85
C LEU A 604 35.12 -18.85 -25.12
N ASN A 605 34.60 -17.63 -24.98
CA ASN A 605 34.57 -16.66 -26.07
C ASN A 605 36.00 -16.29 -26.51
N ALA A 606 36.89 -15.95 -25.56
CA ALA A 606 38.28 -15.59 -25.85
C ALA A 606 39.06 -16.74 -26.51
N ARG A 607 38.86 -17.98 -26.08
CA ARG A 607 39.42 -19.19 -26.73
C ARG A 607 38.96 -19.32 -28.17
N ARG A 608 37.65 -19.26 -28.41
CA ARG A 608 37.09 -19.39 -29.76
C ARG A 608 37.57 -18.29 -30.71
N VAL A 609 37.69 -17.06 -30.23
CA VAL A 609 38.24 -15.94 -31.02
C VAL A 609 39.70 -16.20 -31.38
N LYS A 610 40.51 -16.70 -30.44
CA LYS A 610 41.90 -17.11 -30.70
C LYS A 610 41.98 -18.22 -31.74
N ASP A 611 41.15 -19.26 -31.64
CA ASP A 611 41.12 -20.37 -32.61
C ASP A 611 40.73 -19.87 -34.01
N LEU A 612 39.70 -19.01 -34.10
CA LEU A 612 39.27 -18.41 -35.37
C LEU A 612 40.38 -17.55 -36.02
N LEU A 613 41.11 -16.77 -35.22
CA LEU A 613 42.25 -15.97 -35.68
C LEU A 613 43.46 -16.82 -36.09
N GLN A 614 43.55 -18.06 -35.60
CA GLN A 614 44.62 -19.00 -35.93
C GLN A 614 44.33 -19.81 -37.20
N TYR A 615 43.04 -19.94 -37.59
CA TYR A 615 42.58 -20.67 -38.78
C TYR A 615 42.16 -19.79 -39.98
N SER A 616 42.20 -18.45 -39.86
CA SER A 616 41.73 -17.56 -40.93
C SER A 616 42.78 -17.29 -42.02
N SER A 617 42.99 -18.26 -42.91
CA SER A 617 43.49 -18.03 -44.27
C SER A 617 42.49 -18.45 -45.37
N GLN A 618 41.34 -19.05 -45.03
CA GLN A 618 40.48 -19.67 -46.05
C GLN A 618 38.95 -19.64 -45.83
N PHE A 619 38.42 -18.81 -44.93
CA PHE A 619 36.97 -18.71 -44.77
C PHE A 619 36.43 -17.34 -45.19
N SER A 620 35.94 -17.29 -46.42
CA SER A 620 35.06 -16.22 -46.90
C SER A 620 33.66 -16.77 -47.13
N VAL A 621 32.67 -16.05 -46.61
CA VAL A 621 31.25 -16.00 -47.03
C VAL A 621 30.39 -17.26 -46.74
N TYR A 622 29.45 -17.11 -45.81
CA TYR A 622 27.99 -17.12 -46.08
C TYR A 622 27.25 -16.76 -44.77
N TRP A 623 26.03 -16.22 -44.88
CA TRP A 623 25.11 -15.69 -43.86
C TRP A 623 24.96 -14.16 -43.81
N GLU A 624 24.40 -13.63 -44.89
CA GLU A 624 23.72 -12.34 -44.88
C GLU A 624 22.25 -12.56 -45.22
N THR A 625 21.43 -12.87 -44.22
CA THR A 625 19.98 -12.67 -44.24
C THR A 625 19.46 -12.87 -42.82
N LEU A 626 19.24 -11.78 -42.05
CA LEU A 626 18.18 -11.66 -41.02
C LEU A 626 18.28 -10.42 -40.10
N SER A 627 18.95 -9.32 -40.47
CA SER A 627 18.90 -8.12 -39.59
C SER A 627 18.97 -6.73 -40.24
N SER A 628 18.80 -6.60 -41.56
CA SER A 628 18.52 -5.28 -42.16
C SER A 628 17.01 -5.10 -42.34
N ALA A 629 16.55 -3.85 -42.25
CA ALA A 629 15.19 -3.43 -42.56
C ALA A 629 14.72 -3.86 -43.97
N ASP A 630 15.64 -4.28 -44.85
CA ASP A 630 15.36 -4.84 -46.18
C ASP A 630 14.73 -6.24 -46.13
N GLY A 631 14.91 -6.99 -45.03
CA GLY A 631 14.32 -8.32 -44.84
C GLY A 631 12.82 -8.31 -44.54
N GLU A 632 12.29 -7.23 -43.96
CA GLU A 632 10.86 -7.14 -43.63
C GLU A 632 10.01 -6.80 -44.85
N ALA A 633 10.50 -5.90 -45.70
CA ALA A 633 9.88 -5.60 -46.99
C ALA A 633 9.95 -6.81 -47.93
N SER A 634 11.03 -7.61 -47.87
CA SER A 634 11.16 -8.82 -48.69
C SER A 634 10.22 -9.95 -48.25
N ILE A 635 9.93 -10.11 -46.95
CA ILE A 635 8.96 -11.09 -46.45
C ILE A 635 7.56 -10.81 -47.01
N TYR A 636 7.07 -9.57 -46.96
CA TYR A 636 5.76 -9.22 -47.52
C TYR A 636 5.74 -9.22 -49.05
N ALA A 637 6.84 -8.82 -49.71
CA ALA A 637 6.96 -8.85 -51.16
C ALA A 637 6.99 -10.28 -51.73
N ALA A 638 7.44 -11.27 -50.94
CA ALA A 638 7.44 -12.69 -51.33
C ALA A 638 6.07 -13.38 -51.18
N CYS A 639 5.13 -12.79 -50.43
CA CYS A 639 3.83 -13.39 -50.16
C CYS A 639 2.86 -13.23 -51.35
N LYS A 640 2.49 -14.35 -51.99
CA LYS A 640 1.57 -14.41 -53.12
C LYS A 640 0.11 -14.61 -52.68
N SER A 641 -0.12 -15.27 -51.55
CA SER A 641 -1.46 -15.52 -51.01
C SER A 641 -1.80 -14.66 -49.79
N MET A 642 -3.10 -14.49 -49.49
CA MET A 642 -3.57 -13.78 -48.30
C MET A 642 -3.11 -14.47 -47.02
N MET A 643 -3.11 -15.81 -46.99
CA MET A 643 -2.65 -16.60 -45.84
C MET A 643 -1.14 -16.45 -45.58
N GLU A 644 -0.31 -16.38 -46.63
CA GLU A 644 1.13 -16.07 -46.47
C GLU A 644 1.35 -14.69 -45.86
N ARG A 645 0.56 -13.68 -46.26
CA ARG A 645 0.64 -12.33 -45.67
C ARG A 645 0.23 -12.32 -44.20
N VAL A 646 -0.81 -13.08 -43.83
CA VAL A 646 -1.22 -13.25 -42.44
C VAL A 646 -0.15 -13.96 -41.62
N TYR A 647 0.43 -15.04 -42.15
CA TYR A 647 1.52 -15.76 -41.49
C TYR A 647 2.77 -14.90 -41.33
N ALA A 648 3.15 -14.13 -42.36
CA ALA A 648 4.22 -13.15 -42.29
C ALA A 648 3.95 -12.08 -41.23
N TRP A 649 2.72 -11.55 -41.18
CA TRP A 649 2.32 -10.56 -40.19
C TRP A 649 2.36 -11.13 -38.76
N LEU A 650 1.85 -12.35 -38.56
CA LEU A 650 1.89 -13.05 -37.27
C LEU A 650 3.33 -13.35 -36.86
N ARG A 651 4.15 -13.89 -37.76
CA ARG A 651 5.57 -14.18 -37.50
C ARG A 651 6.34 -12.94 -37.08
N LEU A 652 6.01 -11.79 -37.68
CA LEU A 652 6.59 -10.53 -37.26
C LEU A 652 6.01 -10.14 -35.90
N ASN A 653 4.70 -10.03 -35.75
CA ASN A 653 4.04 -9.35 -34.64
C ASN A 653 3.50 -10.29 -33.53
N TRP A 654 3.97 -11.53 -33.44
CA TRP A 654 3.48 -12.53 -32.48
C TRP A 654 3.55 -12.04 -31.02
N GLY A 655 4.57 -11.25 -30.67
CA GLY A 655 4.71 -10.66 -29.34
C GLY A 655 3.56 -9.73 -28.98
N LEU A 656 3.04 -8.95 -29.94
CA LEU A 656 1.85 -8.11 -29.74
C LEU A 656 0.61 -8.98 -29.51
N VAL A 657 0.44 -10.04 -30.30
CA VAL A 657 -0.69 -10.98 -30.14
C VAL A 657 -0.67 -11.62 -28.76
N LEU A 658 0.50 -12.03 -28.28
CA LEU A 658 0.68 -12.57 -26.94
C LEU A 658 0.30 -11.54 -25.85
N LEU A 659 0.76 -10.29 -25.97
CA LEU A 659 0.42 -9.23 -25.00
C LEU A 659 -1.09 -8.95 -24.97
N VAL A 660 -1.74 -8.88 -26.13
CA VAL A 660 -3.21 -8.69 -26.19
C VAL A 660 -3.92 -9.89 -25.57
N PHE A 661 -3.47 -11.11 -25.86
CA PHE A 661 -4.05 -12.32 -25.28
C PHE A 661 -3.91 -12.39 -23.76
N ILE A 662 -2.78 -11.93 -23.21
CA ILE A 662 -2.57 -11.82 -21.75
C ILE A 662 -3.45 -10.71 -21.16
N ALA A 663 -3.59 -9.57 -21.84
CA ALA A 663 -4.37 -8.43 -21.35
C ALA A 663 -5.88 -8.71 -21.28
N ILE A 664 -6.43 -9.57 -22.16
CA ILE A 664 -7.87 -9.90 -22.18
C ILE A 664 -8.36 -10.38 -20.81
N PRO A 665 -7.88 -11.50 -20.23
CA PRO A 665 -8.35 -11.96 -18.93
C PRO A 665 -8.05 -10.96 -17.81
N MET A 666 -6.94 -10.23 -17.87
CA MET A 666 -6.60 -9.23 -16.85
C MET A 666 -7.63 -8.08 -16.80
N ILE A 667 -8.23 -7.73 -17.94
CA ILE A 667 -9.22 -6.67 -18.07
C ILE A 667 -10.66 -7.17 -17.95
N THR A 668 -11.00 -8.31 -18.54
CA THR A 668 -12.40 -8.75 -18.66
C THR A 668 -12.85 -9.71 -17.56
N TYR A 669 -11.93 -10.31 -16.80
CA TYR A 669 -12.29 -11.25 -15.75
C TYR A 669 -13.09 -10.57 -14.63
N GLN A 670 -14.33 -11.03 -14.39
CA GLN A 670 -15.26 -10.50 -13.39
C GLN A 670 -15.31 -8.96 -13.37
N LEU A 671 -15.69 -8.34 -14.49
CA LEU A 671 -15.81 -6.87 -14.61
C LEU A 671 -16.74 -6.25 -13.55
N THR A 672 -17.62 -7.03 -12.93
CA THR A 672 -18.57 -6.58 -11.91
C THR A 672 -18.08 -6.79 -10.47
N TYR A 673 -16.82 -7.19 -10.28
CA TYR A 673 -16.29 -7.50 -8.95
C TYR A 673 -16.26 -6.30 -8.00
N GLU A 674 -15.81 -5.14 -8.50
CA GLU A 674 -15.81 -3.89 -7.73
C GLU A 674 -17.19 -3.23 -7.83
N PRO A 675 -17.82 -2.83 -6.71
CA PRO A 675 -19.03 -2.01 -6.72
C PRO A 675 -18.79 -0.67 -7.44
N PHE A 676 -19.86 -0.07 -7.95
CA PHE A 676 -19.81 1.25 -8.56
C PHE A 676 -19.67 2.33 -7.48
N TRP A 677 -18.57 3.06 -7.55
CA TRP A 677 -18.37 4.25 -6.76
C TRP A 677 -19.01 5.48 -7.42
N ALA A 678 -19.08 6.57 -6.68
CA ALA A 678 -19.88 7.72 -7.08
C ALA A 678 -19.45 8.38 -8.40
N ASP A 679 -18.15 8.41 -8.71
CA ASP A 679 -17.65 8.94 -9.99
C ASP A 679 -18.13 8.11 -11.18
N GLU A 680 -18.15 6.77 -11.06
CA GLU A 680 -18.70 5.88 -12.10
C GLU A 680 -20.21 6.12 -12.28
N LEU A 681 -20.92 6.30 -11.17
CA LEU A 681 -22.36 6.56 -11.20
C LEU A 681 -22.70 7.94 -11.75
N THR A 682 -21.83 8.93 -11.57
CA THR A 682 -21.98 10.24 -12.21
C THR A 682 -21.94 10.11 -13.72
N SER A 683 -20.98 9.37 -14.27
CA SER A 683 -20.93 9.06 -15.71
C SER A 683 -22.17 8.28 -16.17
N TYR A 684 -22.61 7.28 -15.38
CA TYR A 684 -23.80 6.49 -15.68
C TYR A 684 -25.06 7.37 -15.76
N TYR A 685 -25.31 8.23 -14.76
CA TYR A 685 -26.50 9.08 -14.77
C TYR A 685 -26.43 10.18 -15.83
N ALA A 686 -25.24 10.72 -16.15
CA ALA A 686 -25.07 11.60 -17.30
C ALA A 686 -25.48 10.90 -18.61
N ALA A 687 -25.06 9.64 -18.81
CA ALA A 687 -25.48 8.83 -19.96
C ALA A 687 -27.00 8.55 -19.96
N LYS A 688 -27.61 8.28 -18.80
CA LYS A 688 -29.07 8.13 -18.69
C LYS A 688 -29.82 9.44 -18.98
N GLY A 689 -29.26 10.59 -18.59
CA GLY A 689 -29.74 11.92 -18.96
C GLY A 689 -29.79 12.08 -20.48
N ILE A 690 -28.68 11.75 -21.17
CA ILE A 690 -28.60 11.81 -22.64
C ILE A 690 -29.70 10.97 -23.29
N LEU A 691 -29.97 9.77 -22.79
CA LEU A 691 -31.03 8.91 -23.33
C LEU A 691 -32.44 9.46 -23.11
N ARG A 692 -32.63 10.32 -22.10
CA ARG A 692 -33.94 10.92 -21.76
C ARG A 692 -34.17 12.27 -22.46
N THR A 693 -33.19 13.17 -22.39
CA THR A 693 -33.33 14.58 -22.80
C THR A 693 -32.40 14.97 -23.96
N GLY A 694 -31.48 14.10 -24.35
CA GLY A 694 -30.44 14.39 -25.34
C GLY A 694 -29.23 15.14 -24.77
N LEU A 695 -29.25 15.52 -23.49
CA LEU A 695 -28.18 16.24 -22.80
C LEU A 695 -27.68 15.46 -21.58
N PRO A 696 -26.41 15.63 -21.14
CA PRO A 696 -25.85 14.95 -19.96
C PRO A 696 -26.38 15.54 -18.65
N GLU A 697 -27.68 15.40 -18.41
CA GLU A 697 -28.37 15.90 -17.24
C GLU A 697 -28.37 14.86 -16.11
N LEU A 698 -27.92 15.24 -14.91
CA LEU A 698 -27.97 14.40 -13.71
C LEU A 698 -29.40 14.34 -13.15
N LEU A 699 -29.61 13.50 -12.13
CA LEU A 699 -30.94 13.32 -11.53
C LEU A 699 -31.52 14.61 -10.92
N SER A 700 -30.65 15.52 -10.50
CA SER A 700 -31.00 16.84 -9.96
C SER A 700 -31.41 17.86 -11.03
N GLY A 701 -31.25 17.55 -12.33
CA GLY A 701 -31.34 18.54 -13.40
C GLY A 701 -30.02 19.26 -13.72
N PHE A 702 -28.94 18.99 -12.96
CA PHE A 702 -27.63 19.60 -13.21
C PHE A 702 -27.02 19.11 -14.53
N LEU A 703 -26.57 20.04 -15.38
CA LEU A 703 -25.88 19.72 -16.64
C LEU A 703 -24.42 19.33 -16.39
N TYR A 704 -24.10 18.05 -16.57
CA TYR A 704 -22.75 17.51 -16.41
C TYR A 704 -21.90 17.70 -17.68
N ALA A 705 -21.33 18.91 -17.84
CA ALA A 705 -20.45 19.27 -18.96
C ALA A 705 -18.99 18.80 -18.77
N LYS A 706 -18.80 17.56 -18.29
CA LYS A 706 -17.48 16.93 -18.08
C LYS A 706 -17.44 15.56 -18.75
N GLY A 707 -16.46 15.36 -19.63
CA GLY A 707 -16.32 14.13 -20.42
C GLY A 707 -17.55 13.81 -21.26
N GLU A 708 -17.99 14.79 -22.05
CA GLU A 708 -19.21 14.70 -22.86
C GLU A 708 -19.10 13.59 -23.89
N LEU A 709 -17.98 13.50 -24.62
CA LEU A 709 -17.80 12.46 -25.64
C LEU A 709 -17.94 11.06 -25.01
N TYR A 710 -17.36 10.87 -23.83
CA TYR A 710 -17.45 9.62 -23.08
C TYR A 710 -18.90 9.31 -22.68
N SER A 711 -19.62 10.31 -22.16
CA SER A 711 -21.02 10.18 -21.76
C SER A 711 -21.93 9.78 -22.93
N TYR A 712 -21.71 10.34 -24.13
CA TYR A 712 -22.46 9.95 -25.34
C TYR A 712 -22.11 8.53 -25.81
N VAL A 713 -20.84 8.13 -25.77
CA VAL A 713 -20.43 6.76 -26.10
C VAL A 713 -21.06 5.75 -25.12
N LEU A 714 -21.08 6.08 -23.83
CA LEU A 714 -21.73 5.26 -22.82
C LEU A 714 -23.25 5.19 -23.04
N ALA A 715 -23.91 6.32 -23.37
CA ALA A 715 -25.34 6.36 -23.68
C ALA A 715 -25.69 5.46 -24.87
N ILE A 716 -24.92 5.53 -25.96
CA ILE A 716 -25.09 4.64 -27.13
C ILE A 716 -24.90 3.17 -26.73
N THR A 717 -23.92 2.89 -25.87
CA THR A 717 -23.65 1.53 -25.40
C THR A 717 -24.83 0.98 -24.60
N ILE A 718 -25.38 1.79 -23.68
CA ILE A 718 -26.59 1.44 -22.90
C ILE A 718 -27.80 1.25 -23.83
N ALA A 719 -27.97 2.09 -24.85
CA ALA A 719 -29.08 1.98 -25.79
C ALA A 719 -29.05 0.67 -26.61
N ILE A 720 -27.87 0.17 -26.94
CA ILE A 720 -27.70 -1.04 -27.76
C ILE A 720 -27.75 -2.32 -26.91
N PHE A 721 -27.07 -2.32 -25.76
CA PHE A 721 -26.81 -3.54 -24.97
C PHE A 721 -27.53 -3.58 -23.61
N GLY A 722 -28.23 -2.51 -23.22
CA GLY A 722 -28.83 -2.35 -21.89
C GLY A 722 -27.84 -1.86 -20.82
N ASP A 723 -28.32 -1.66 -19.59
CA ASP A 723 -27.54 -1.14 -18.47
C ASP A 723 -27.02 -2.24 -17.51
N HIS A 724 -26.63 -3.39 -18.05
CA HIS A 724 -26.00 -4.43 -17.25
C HIS A 724 -24.64 -3.97 -16.70
N PRO A 725 -24.25 -4.32 -15.46
CA PRO A 725 -23.03 -3.78 -14.84
C PRO A 725 -21.73 -3.99 -15.64
N TRP A 726 -21.58 -5.15 -16.29
CA TRP A 726 -20.40 -5.40 -17.13
C TRP A 726 -20.40 -4.61 -18.44
N VAL A 727 -21.59 -4.28 -18.99
CA VAL A 727 -21.75 -3.48 -20.22
C VAL A 727 -21.27 -2.05 -19.96
N LEU A 728 -21.55 -1.50 -18.79
CA LEU A 728 -21.16 -0.12 -18.45
C LEU A 728 -19.63 0.07 -18.43
N ARG A 729 -18.87 -0.95 -18.02
CA ARG A 729 -17.40 -0.95 -18.02
C ARG A 729 -16.78 -1.39 -19.36
N MET A 730 -17.59 -1.93 -20.28
CA MET A 730 -17.14 -2.44 -21.57
C MET A 730 -16.42 -1.38 -22.44
N PRO A 731 -16.88 -0.11 -22.55
CA PRO A 731 -16.20 0.88 -23.38
C PRO A 731 -14.73 1.04 -23.01
N ALA A 732 -14.42 1.24 -21.72
CA ALA A 732 -13.05 1.37 -21.24
C ALA A 732 -12.24 0.09 -21.50
N ALA A 733 -12.81 -1.08 -21.24
CA ALA A 733 -12.12 -2.36 -21.47
C ALA A 733 -11.75 -2.56 -22.96
N VAL A 734 -12.66 -2.23 -23.87
CA VAL A 734 -12.45 -2.32 -25.31
C VAL A 734 -11.44 -1.27 -25.78
N GLU A 735 -11.59 -0.02 -25.34
CA GLU A 735 -10.68 1.07 -25.68
C GLU A 735 -9.24 0.73 -25.27
N LEU A 736 -9.01 0.15 -24.09
CA LEU A 736 -7.68 -0.30 -23.67
C LEU A 736 -7.13 -1.42 -24.56
N LEU A 737 -7.95 -2.44 -24.86
CA LEU A 737 -7.52 -3.55 -25.73
C LEU A 737 -7.17 -3.07 -27.15
N VAL A 738 -7.87 -2.05 -27.66
CA VAL A 738 -7.59 -1.42 -28.96
C VAL A 738 -6.42 -0.44 -28.88
N SER A 739 -6.21 0.22 -27.73
CA SER A 739 -5.04 1.08 -27.47
C SER A 739 -3.73 0.30 -27.63
N LEU A 740 -3.65 -0.98 -27.22
CA LEU A 740 -2.43 -1.79 -27.30
C LEU A 740 -1.87 -1.91 -28.74
N PRO A 741 -2.61 -2.41 -29.75
CA PRO A 741 -2.11 -2.48 -31.12
C PRO A 741 -1.84 -1.10 -31.73
N ILE A 742 -2.69 -0.10 -31.46
CA ILE A 742 -2.46 1.27 -31.98
C ILE A 742 -1.16 1.84 -31.42
N PHE A 743 -0.93 1.67 -30.11
CA PHE A 743 0.28 2.12 -29.44
C PHE A 743 1.53 1.39 -29.95
N TYR A 744 1.44 0.08 -30.19
CA TYR A 744 2.52 -0.70 -30.81
C TYR A 744 2.88 -0.14 -32.20
N PHE A 745 1.90 0.10 -33.07
CA PHE A 745 2.18 0.62 -34.41
C PHE A 745 2.67 2.07 -34.40
N ALA A 746 2.15 2.91 -33.50
CA ALA A 746 2.66 4.26 -33.26
C ALA A 746 4.13 4.20 -32.80
N GLY A 747 4.45 3.33 -31.83
CA GLY A 747 5.81 3.12 -31.36
C GLY A 747 6.76 2.60 -32.46
N CYS A 748 6.27 1.73 -33.34
CA CYS A 748 7.04 1.27 -34.50
C CYS A 748 7.34 2.40 -35.48
N TYR A 749 6.43 3.37 -35.62
CA TYR A 749 6.64 4.55 -36.46
C TYR A 749 7.68 5.50 -35.87
N PHE A 750 7.61 5.78 -34.56
CA PHE A 750 8.59 6.64 -33.88
C PHE A 750 9.97 5.99 -33.81
N PHE A 751 10.02 4.69 -33.52
CA PHE A 751 11.26 3.99 -33.26
C PHE A 751 11.35 2.70 -34.09
N ASP A 752 11.32 1.54 -33.43
CA ASP A 752 11.35 0.24 -34.04
C ASP A 752 10.53 -0.75 -33.20
N ARG A 753 10.37 -1.95 -33.74
CA ARG A 753 9.45 -2.98 -33.25
C ARG A 753 9.81 -3.49 -31.85
N ARG A 754 11.10 -3.48 -31.45
CA ARG A 754 11.51 -3.93 -30.12
C ARG A 754 11.19 -2.88 -29.06
N ILE A 755 11.44 -1.60 -29.37
CA ILE A 755 11.08 -0.47 -28.51
C ILE A 755 9.56 -0.42 -28.35
N ALA A 756 8.83 -0.53 -29.46
CA ALA A 756 7.38 -0.53 -29.46
C ALA A 756 6.78 -1.70 -28.69
N LEU A 757 7.31 -2.92 -28.87
CA LEU A 757 6.84 -4.09 -28.16
C LEU A 757 7.05 -3.95 -26.65
N PHE A 758 8.22 -3.48 -26.23
CA PHE A 758 8.51 -3.30 -24.81
C PHE A 758 7.66 -2.19 -24.18
N ALA A 759 7.44 -1.08 -24.88
CA ALA A 759 6.54 -0.02 -24.42
C ALA A 759 5.10 -0.54 -24.29
N THR A 760 4.65 -1.34 -25.26
CA THR A 760 3.32 -1.97 -25.24
C THR A 760 3.22 -2.97 -24.09
N ALA A 761 4.28 -3.70 -23.78
CA ALA A 761 4.32 -4.59 -22.61
C ALA A 761 4.16 -3.80 -21.30
N MET A 762 4.90 -2.68 -21.16
CA MET A 762 4.78 -1.78 -20.00
C MET A 762 3.36 -1.21 -19.86
N LEU A 763 2.69 -0.86 -20.97
CA LEU A 763 1.30 -0.38 -20.94
C LEU A 763 0.32 -1.50 -20.60
N SER A 764 0.44 -2.67 -21.23
CA SER A 764 -0.46 -3.81 -21.01
C SER A 764 -0.39 -4.39 -19.59
N LEU A 765 0.77 -4.29 -18.95
CA LEU A 765 1.00 -4.76 -17.58
C LEU A 765 0.93 -3.62 -16.55
N SER A 766 0.60 -2.40 -16.98
CA SER A 766 0.54 -1.24 -16.09
C SER A 766 -0.62 -1.38 -15.10
N PRO A 767 -0.38 -1.30 -13.78
CA PRO A 767 -1.47 -1.31 -12.79
C PRO A 767 -2.46 -0.19 -13.04
N TYR A 768 -1.98 1.01 -13.41
CA TYR A 768 -2.86 2.13 -13.75
C TYR A 768 -3.76 1.81 -14.94
N ALA A 769 -3.22 1.19 -15.99
CA ALA A 769 -4.03 0.83 -17.16
C ALA A 769 -5.08 -0.23 -16.83
N LEU A 770 -4.70 -1.23 -16.03
CA LEU A 770 -5.61 -2.29 -15.62
C LEU A 770 -6.73 -1.78 -14.70
N THR A 771 -6.44 -0.79 -13.84
CA THR A 771 -7.44 -0.18 -12.96
C THR A 771 -8.38 0.72 -13.75
N TRP A 772 -7.86 1.67 -14.55
CA TRP A 772 -8.70 2.64 -15.26
C TRP A 772 -9.41 2.04 -16.48
N GLY A 773 -8.85 1.01 -17.11
CA GLY A 773 -9.48 0.24 -18.18
C GLY A 773 -10.68 -0.61 -17.72
N ARG A 774 -11.00 -0.60 -16.42
CA ARG A 774 -12.12 -1.33 -15.83
C ARG A 774 -13.14 -0.42 -15.13
N GLN A 775 -13.08 0.89 -15.35
CA GLN A 775 -14.00 1.84 -14.72
C GLN A 775 -14.91 2.56 -15.72
N ILE A 776 -16.09 2.96 -15.28
CA ILE A 776 -17.06 3.81 -16.02
C ILE A 776 -16.59 5.28 -15.98
N ARG A 777 -15.38 5.54 -16.47
CA ARG A 777 -14.75 6.87 -16.48
C ARG A 777 -14.03 7.14 -17.80
N MET A 778 -13.94 8.43 -18.11
CA MET A 778 -13.38 8.96 -19.36
C MET A 778 -11.86 8.87 -19.49
N TYR A 779 -11.14 8.46 -18.43
CA TYR A 779 -9.68 8.44 -18.43
C TYR A 779 -9.09 7.50 -19.50
N GLU A 780 -9.70 6.34 -19.73
CA GLU A 780 -9.25 5.43 -20.80
C GLU A 780 -9.52 5.98 -22.19
N GLN A 781 -10.70 6.54 -22.43
CA GLN A 781 -11.01 7.20 -23.69
C GLN A 781 -10.04 8.34 -24.00
N ALA A 782 -9.68 9.13 -22.98
CA ALA A 782 -8.67 10.18 -23.10
C ALA A 782 -7.30 9.59 -23.46
N GLN A 783 -6.83 8.54 -22.79
CA GLN A 783 -5.56 7.86 -23.11
C GLN A 783 -5.55 7.32 -24.54
N PHE A 784 -6.62 6.63 -24.95
CA PHE A 784 -6.82 6.10 -26.30
C PHE A 784 -6.66 7.20 -27.36
N LEU A 785 -7.34 8.34 -27.16
CA LEU A 785 -7.25 9.47 -28.09
C LEU A 785 -5.90 10.18 -28.02
N VAL A 786 -5.24 10.26 -26.86
CA VAL A 786 -3.87 10.82 -26.74
C VAL A 786 -2.88 10.00 -27.56
N ILE A 787 -2.98 8.67 -27.55
CA ILE A 787 -2.12 7.78 -28.36
C ILE A 787 -2.28 8.07 -29.86
N ILE A 788 -3.52 8.25 -30.32
CA ILE A 788 -3.80 8.59 -31.72
C ILE A 788 -3.32 10.01 -32.04
N PHE A 789 -3.61 10.97 -31.15
CA PHE A 789 -3.25 12.37 -31.28
C PHE A 789 -1.74 12.57 -31.40
N MET A 790 -0.93 11.98 -30.50
CA MET A 790 0.53 12.12 -30.53
C MET A 790 1.12 11.59 -31.86
N TYR A 791 0.57 10.50 -32.39
CA TYR A 791 1.00 9.94 -33.67
C TYR A 791 0.62 10.85 -34.84
N LEU A 792 -0.65 11.29 -34.91
CA LEU A 792 -1.14 12.14 -35.99
C LEU A 792 -0.49 13.51 -36.00
N LEU A 793 -0.29 14.11 -34.82
CA LEU A 793 0.34 15.41 -34.68
C LEU A 793 1.77 15.38 -35.21
N TYR A 794 2.58 14.40 -34.80
CA TYR A 794 3.95 14.27 -35.31
C TYR A 794 3.97 14.03 -36.83
N ARG A 795 3.07 13.18 -37.34
CA ARG A 795 2.92 12.99 -38.81
C ARG A 795 2.53 14.26 -39.53
N ALA A 796 1.63 15.07 -38.98
CA ALA A 796 1.19 16.32 -39.57
C ALA A 796 2.33 17.35 -39.66
N VAL A 797 3.20 17.41 -38.65
CA VAL A 797 4.39 18.28 -38.67
C VAL A 797 5.40 17.82 -39.72
N ARG A 798 5.63 16.51 -39.85
CA ARG A 798 6.60 15.95 -40.80
C ARG A 798 6.11 15.96 -42.24
N GLU A 799 4.84 15.62 -42.47
CA GLU A 799 4.20 15.56 -43.79
C GLU A 799 3.39 16.85 -44.08
N SER A 800 4.03 18.01 -43.94
CA SER A 800 3.36 19.32 -43.99
C SER A 800 2.62 19.63 -45.30
N ASN A 801 2.92 18.89 -46.39
CA ASN A 801 2.21 18.97 -47.67
C ASN A 801 0.83 18.27 -47.67
N ARG A 802 0.45 17.59 -46.58
CA ARG A 802 -0.81 16.85 -46.46
C ARG A 802 -1.72 17.50 -45.43
N PRO A 803 -2.50 18.53 -45.80
CA PRO A 803 -3.31 19.29 -44.85
C PRO A 803 -4.36 18.43 -44.13
N ARG A 804 -4.80 17.31 -44.74
CA ARG A 804 -5.68 16.33 -44.10
C ARG A 804 -5.15 15.84 -42.74
N LEU A 805 -3.84 15.65 -42.60
CA LEU A 805 -3.24 15.19 -41.34
C LEU A 805 -3.31 16.26 -40.25
N ILE A 806 -3.22 17.54 -40.62
CA ILE A 806 -3.36 18.68 -39.69
C ILE A 806 -4.80 18.69 -39.14
N TYR A 807 -5.80 18.61 -40.02
CA TYR A 807 -7.20 18.58 -39.60
C TYR A 807 -7.54 17.33 -38.78
N LEU A 808 -6.99 16.16 -39.11
CA LEU A 808 -7.16 14.95 -38.31
C LEU A 808 -6.49 15.08 -36.93
N ALA A 809 -5.29 15.65 -36.85
CA ALA A 809 -4.59 15.85 -35.57
C ALA A 809 -5.36 16.83 -34.67
N VAL A 810 -5.81 17.98 -35.20
CA VAL A 810 -6.58 18.96 -34.42
C VAL A 810 -7.99 18.44 -34.10
N GLY A 811 -8.64 17.73 -35.02
CA GLY A 811 -9.91 17.07 -34.74
C GLY A 811 -9.79 16.05 -33.62
N THR A 812 -8.70 15.25 -33.61
CA THR A 812 -8.42 14.30 -32.52
C THR A 812 -8.16 15.04 -31.22
N LEU A 813 -7.40 16.16 -31.23
CA LEU A 813 -7.20 16.99 -30.04
C LEU A 813 -8.51 17.50 -29.43
N VAL A 814 -9.44 17.95 -30.28
CA VAL A 814 -10.78 18.38 -29.84
C VAL A 814 -11.54 17.19 -29.23
N LEU A 815 -11.52 16.02 -29.87
CA LEU A 815 -12.14 14.82 -29.29
C LEU A 815 -11.49 14.40 -27.96
N THR A 816 -10.16 14.50 -27.84
CA THR A 816 -9.45 14.23 -26.59
C THR A 816 -9.91 15.18 -25.49
N TYR A 817 -10.02 16.47 -25.80
CA TYR A 817 -10.52 17.48 -24.86
C TYR A 817 -11.97 17.23 -24.45
N LEU A 818 -12.86 16.90 -25.40
CA LEU A 818 -14.27 16.56 -25.11
C LEU A 818 -14.43 15.20 -24.40
N SER A 819 -13.40 14.35 -24.42
CA SER A 819 -13.37 13.14 -23.58
C SER A 819 -12.99 13.50 -22.17
N HIS A 820 -11.98 14.36 -22.01
CA HIS A 820 -11.55 14.81 -20.71
C HIS A 820 -10.83 16.16 -20.81
N GLU A 821 -11.44 17.19 -20.22
CA GLU A 821 -11.00 18.58 -20.34
C GLU A 821 -9.60 18.79 -19.76
N GLU A 822 -9.23 18.03 -18.73
CA GLU A 822 -7.94 18.11 -18.04
C GLU A 822 -6.74 17.75 -18.92
N VAL A 823 -6.96 17.18 -20.11
CA VAL A 823 -5.90 17.02 -21.12
C VAL A 823 -5.36 18.37 -21.63
N PHE A 824 -5.99 19.50 -21.26
CA PHE A 824 -5.42 20.84 -21.48
C PHE A 824 -3.98 20.98 -20.93
N ILE A 825 -3.56 20.16 -19.96
CA ILE A 825 -2.17 20.13 -19.46
C ILE A 825 -1.15 19.89 -20.59
N MET A 826 -1.58 19.29 -21.70
CA MET A 826 -0.73 19.05 -22.86
C MET A 826 -0.57 20.27 -23.77
N PHE A 827 -1.43 21.30 -23.68
CA PHE A 827 -1.47 22.37 -24.69
C PHE A 827 -0.15 23.14 -24.82
N PRO A 828 0.49 23.63 -23.74
CA PRO A 828 1.80 24.26 -23.86
C PRO A 828 2.89 23.29 -24.37
N ALA A 829 2.86 22.02 -23.96
CA ALA A 829 3.80 21.01 -24.43
C ALA A 829 3.62 20.71 -25.94
N ILE A 830 2.39 20.70 -26.43
CA ILE A 830 2.05 20.56 -27.85
C ILE A 830 2.64 21.73 -28.65
N VAL A 831 2.42 22.98 -28.21
CA VAL A 831 2.94 24.17 -28.89
C VAL A 831 4.47 24.14 -28.95
N CYS A 832 5.12 23.93 -27.81
CA CYS A 832 6.58 23.83 -27.73
C CYS A 832 7.13 22.68 -28.59
N GLY A 833 6.53 21.50 -28.49
CA GLY A 833 6.93 20.30 -29.24
C GLY A 833 6.80 20.49 -30.75
N VAL A 834 5.68 21.04 -31.22
CA VAL A 834 5.44 21.30 -32.65
C VAL A 834 6.41 22.34 -33.20
N LEU A 835 6.61 23.46 -32.51
CA LEU A 835 7.54 24.51 -32.94
C LEU A 835 8.98 23.99 -33.01
N LEU A 836 9.40 23.23 -31.99
CA LEU A 836 10.76 22.70 -31.89
C LEU A 836 11.02 21.60 -32.93
N VAL A 837 10.10 20.65 -33.10
CA VAL A 837 10.21 19.62 -34.15
C VAL A 837 10.20 20.25 -35.54
N SER A 838 9.29 21.19 -35.79
CA SER A 838 9.24 21.91 -37.07
C SER A 838 10.54 22.68 -37.35
N PHE A 839 11.13 23.29 -36.33
CA PHE A 839 12.42 23.97 -36.45
C PHE A 839 13.57 22.99 -36.74
N MET A 840 13.67 21.89 -35.99
CA MET A 840 14.73 20.88 -36.12
C MET A 840 14.69 20.17 -37.48
N GLU A 841 13.52 19.68 -37.90
CA GLU A 841 13.35 18.99 -39.18
C GLU A 841 13.58 19.96 -40.36
N SER A 842 13.24 21.25 -40.20
CA SER A 842 13.56 22.25 -41.23
C SER A 842 15.05 22.53 -41.37
N LYS A 843 15.87 22.25 -40.35
CA LYS A 843 17.32 22.48 -40.39
C LYS A 843 18.03 21.45 -41.26
N ASP A 844 17.61 20.19 -41.20
CA ASP A 844 18.13 19.11 -42.04
C ASP A 844 17.77 19.30 -43.53
N GLU A 845 16.60 19.89 -43.82
CA GLU A 845 16.24 20.31 -45.19
C GLU A 845 16.99 21.57 -45.64
N ARG A 846 17.27 22.52 -44.74
CA ARG A 846 18.07 23.75 -45.02
C ARG A 846 19.54 23.45 -45.34
N GLU A 847 20.14 22.42 -44.74
CA GLU A 847 21.49 21.99 -45.11
C GLU A 847 21.55 21.44 -46.53
N LYS A 848 20.45 20.86 -47.04
CA LYS A 848 20.33 20.39 -48.42
C LYS A 848 19.98 21.50 -49.42
N GLN A 849 19.24 22.54 -49.00
CA GLN A 849 18.90 23.70 -49.84
C GLN A 849 19.75 24.92 -49.45
N LYS A 850 20.94 25.05 -50.05
CA LYS A 850 21.80 26.23 -49.92
C LYS A 850 21.03 27.52 -50.21
N GLY A 851 20.89 28.42 -49.23
CA GLY A 851 20.64 29.85 -49.48
C GLY A 851 19.51 30.55 -48.71
N ILE A 852 18.65 29.86 -47.96
CA ILE A 852 17.51 30.52 -47.28
C ILE A 852 17.63 30.41 -45.75
N LYS A 853 18.10 31.49 -45.10
CA LYS A 853 18.05 31.66 -43.64
C LYS A 853 16.64 32.06 -43.18
N ARG A 854 15.71 31.11 -43.04
CA ARG A 854 14.39 31.37 -42.42
C ARG A 854 14.49 31.35 -40.90
N PHE A 855 14.16 32.43 -40.20
CA PHE A 855 14.21 32.45 -38.72
C PHE A 855 13.00 31.74 -38.07
N LEU A 856 11.84 31.73 -38.74
CA LEU A 856 10.58 31.15 -38.24
C LEU A 856 10.38 29.67 -38.67
N PRO A 857 9.73 28.83 -37.83
CA PRO A 857 9.31 27.48 -38.21
C PRO A 857 8.36 27.48 -39.42
N PRO A 858 8.56 26.60 -40.42
CA PRO A 858 7.77 26.59 -41.66
C PRO A 858 6.26 26.37 -41.44
N MET A 859 5.88 25.71 -40.35
CA MET A 859 4.49 25.51 -39.95
C MET A 859 3.72 26.84 -39.75
N LEU A 860 4.35 27.87 -39.18
CA LEU A 860 3.70 29.17 -38.93
C LEU A 860 3.28 29.89 -40.23
N LEU A 861 3.89 29.53 -41.36
CA LEU A 861 3.61 30.11 -42.68
C LEU A 861 2.47 29.38 -43.41
N GLN A 862 2.04 28.21 -42.91
CA GLN A 862 1.00 27.40 -43.55
C GLN A 862 -0.39 27.76 -43.02
N LYS A 863 -1.26 28.26 -43.90
CA LYS A 863 -2.64 28.67 -43.54
C LYS A 863 -3.47 27.57 -42.88
N HIS A 864 -3.22 26.30 -43.21
CA HIS A 864 -4.02 25.17 -42.71
C HIS A 864 -3.86 24.96 -41.20
N TRP A 865 -2.68 25.22 -40.64
CA TRP A 865 -2.46 25.16 -39.19
C TRP A 865 -3.27 26.22 -38.46
N TRP A 866 -3.32 27.45 -38.98
CA TRP A 866 -4.12 28.53 -38.41
C TRP A 866 -5.62 28.27 -38.51
N ILE A 867 -6.11 27.81 -39.67
CA ILE A 867 -7.53 27.45 -39.83
C ILE A 867 -7.91 26.35 -38.85
N ALA A 868 -7.12 25.28 -38.77
CA ALA A 868 -7.39 24.19 -37.84
C ALA A 868 -7.36 24.66 -36.38
N ALA A 869 -6.35 25.45 -35.99
CA ALA A 869 -6.23 25.99 -34.64
C ALA A 869 -7.40 26.91 -34.25
N ILE A 870 -7.85 27.80 -35.16
CA ILE A 870 -9.01 28.67 -34.92
C ILE A 870 -10.28 27.85 -34.75
N VAL A 871 -10.52 26.86 -35.63
CA VAL A 871 -11.72 26.01 -35.54
C VAL A 871 -11.70 25.19 -34.25
N GLY A 872 -10.60 24.51 -33.95
CA GLY A 872 -10.46 23.73 -32.72
C GLY A 872 -10.57 24.58 -31.46
N GLY A 873 -9.91 25.74 -31.44
CA GLY A 873 -9.98 26.70 -30.33
C GLY A 873 -11.38 27.28 -30.15
N SER A 874 -12.14 27.50 -31.23
CA SER A 874 -13.52 27.97 -31.16
C SER A 874 -14.46 26.93 -30.55
N ILE A 875 -14.28 25.65 -30.90
CA ILE A 875 -15.07 24.54 -30.32
C ILE A 875 -14.78 24.41 -28.82
N ILE A 876 -13.50 24.39 -28.43
CA ILE A 876 -13.09 24.32 -27.02
C ILE A 876 -13.59 25.55 -26.25
N GLY A 877 -13.45 26.75 -26.83
CA GLY A 877 -13.95 27.98 -26.23
C GLY A 877 -15.47 28.01 -26.07
N ALA A 878 -16.21 27.47 -27.04
CA ALA A 878 -17.67 27.34 -26.96
C ALA A 878 -18.09 26.36 -25.86
N GLN A 879 -17.41 25.20 -25.74
CA GLN A 879 -17.66 24.24 -24.67
C GLN A 879 -17.40 24.86 -23.29
N LEU A 880 -16.29 25.57 -23.11
CA LEU A 880 -15.97 26.26 -21.86
C LEU A 880 -17.01 27.33 -21.50
N LEU A 881 -17.50 28.06 -22.50
CA LEU A 881 -18.55 29.06 -22.30
C LEU A 881 -19.88 28.42 -21.90
N ILE A 882 -20.28 27.33 -22.56
CA ILE A 882 -21.49 26.57 -22.22
C ILE A 882 -21.40 26.05 -20.80
N SER A 883 -20.26 25.43 -20.45
CA SER A 883 -20.01 24.95 -19.09
C SER A 883 -20.17 26.11 -18.10
N ARG A 884 -19.47 27.23 -18.29
CA ARG A 884 -19.57 28.40 -17.40
C ARG A 884 -20.98 28.98 -17.25
N VAL A 885 -21.77 29.04 -18.33
CA VAL A 885 -23.11 29.64 -18.32
C VAL A 885 -24.18 28.70 -17.74
N SER A 886 -23.99 27.39 -17.88
CA SER A 886 -24.94 26.37 -17.42
C SER A 886 -24.81 25.98 -15.95
N HIS A 887 -23.76 26.45 -15.25
CA HIS A 887 -23.61 26.18 -13.82
C HIS A 887 -24.66 26.97 -13.00
N PRO A 888 -25.41 26.32 -12.08
CA PRO A 888 -26.32 27.00 -11.17
C PRO A 888 -25.55 27.86 -10.15
N PRO A 889 -26.21 28.84 -9.51
CA PRO A 889 -25.66 29.56 -8.36
C PRO A 889 -25.46 28.59 -7.16
N ILE A 890 -24.32 28.72 -6.46
CA ILE A 890 -23.85 27.71 -5.49
C ILE A 890 -23.93 28.25 -4.05
N LEU A 891 -24.32 27.36 -3.13
CA LEU A 891 -24.22 27.55 -1.69
C LEU A 891 -23.06 26.70 -1.15
N GLY A 892 -22.08 27.32 -0.50
CA GLY A 892 -20.92 26.64 0.10
C GLY A 892 -19.60 26.83 -0.65
N THR A 893 -18.61 25.96 -0.42
CA THR A 893 -17.31 26.01 -1.10
C THR A 893 -17.42 25.37 -2.49
N ASP A 894 -17.46 26.21 -3.52
CA ASP A 894 -17.41 25.76 -4.90
C ASP A 894 -15.97 25.72 -5.45
N ASN A 895 -15.51 24.52 -5.81
CA ASN A 895 -14.27 24.32 -6.56
C ASN A 895 -14.52 23.92 -8.03
N SER A 896 -15.78 23.92 -8.50
CA SER A 896 -16.13 23.64 -9.91
C SER A 896 -15.95 24.84 -10.82
N GLN A 897 -16.18 26.07 -10.33
CA GLN A 897 -16.01 27.31 -11.12
C GLN A 897 -14.63 27.96 -11.02
N GLN A 898 -13.74 27.51 -10.14
CA GLN A 898 -12.37 27.95 -10.25
C GLN A 898 -11.78 27.28 -11.49
N PRO A 899 -11.07 27.99 -12.38
CA PRO A 899 -10.16 27.27 -13.22
C PRO A 899 -9.33 26.44 -12.24
N MET A 900 -9.33 25.11 -12.37
CA MET A 900 -8.39 24.24 -11.66
C MET A 900 -6.93 24.54 -12.07
N ILE A 901 -6.75 25.63 -12.81
CA ILE A 901 -5.54 26.25 -13.28
C ILE A 901 -5.18 27.39 -12.30
N GLN A 902 -4.32 27.09 -11.33
CA GLN A 902 -3.69 28.08 -10.46
C GLN A 902 -2.22 27.72 -10.29
N VAL A 903 -1.35 28.72 -10.31
CA VAL A 903 0.07 28.52 -10.02
C VAL A 903 0.21 28.05 -8.56
N SER A 904 0.72 26.84 -8.36
CA SER A 904 0.94 26.22 -7.05
C SER A 904 2.22 25.38 -7.08
N THR A 905 2.99 25.40 -6.00
CA THR A 905 4.17 24.53 -5.83
C THR A 905 3.86 23.29 -4.99
N ASN A 906 2.69 23.22 -4.37
CA ASN A 906 2.30 22.14 -3.46
C ASN A 906 2.26 20.78 -4.19
N ASN A 907 1.94 20.79 -5.48
CA ASN A 907 1.74 19.59 -6.28
C ASN A 907 3.05 19.01 -6.82
N VAL A 908 4.13 19.79 -6.84
CA VAL A 908 5.46 19.34 -7.28
C VAL A 908 5.95 18.19 -6.42
N LEU A 909 5.85 18.32 -5.10
CA LEU A 909 6.28 17.27 -4.18
C LEU A 909 5.42 16.01 -4.31
N TYR A 910 4.11 16.16 -4.56
CA TYR A 910 3.21 15.03 -4.76
C TYR A 910 3.60 14.21 -5.99
N TYR A 911 3.72 14.84 -7.17
CA TYR A 911 4.07 14.12 -8.40
C TYR A 911 5.53 13.61 -8.40
N PHE A 912 6.43 14.30 -7.71
CA PHE A 912 7.77 13.77 -7.47
C PHE A 912 7.73 12.49 -6.64
N LYS A 913 6.98 12.47 -5.53
CA LYS A 913 6.78 11.26 -4.74
C LYS A 913 6.08 10.17 -5.55
N LEU A 914 5.06 10.49 -6.33
CA LEU A 914 4.34 9.52 -7.17
C LEU A 914 5.27 8.78 -8.15
N LEU A 915 6.19 9.50 -8.79
CA LEU A 915 7.08 8.93 -9.80
C LEU A 915 8.34 8.29 -9.21
N PHE A 916 8.91 8.84 -8.14
CA PHE A 916 10.25 8.47 -7.66
C PHE A 916 10.28 7.92 -6.22
N LEU A 917 9.29 8.23 -5.39
CA LEU A 917 9.20 7.79 -4.00
C LEU A 917 7.77 7.32 -3.63
N PRO A 918 7.19 6.34 -4.35
CA PRO A 918 5.78 5.96 -4.21
C PRO A 918 5.43 5.50 -2.78
N ALA A 919 6.38 4.83 -2.11
CA ALA A 919 6.24 4.43 -0.70
C ALA A 919 6.00 5.60 0.27
N ALA A 920 6.36 6.84 -0.10
CA ALA A 920 6.13 8.03 0.72
C ALA A 920 4.70 8.60 0.56
N LEU A 921 3.90 8.08 -0.37
CA LEU A 921 2.49 8.46 -0.56
C LEU A 921 1.55 7.42 0.06
N SER A 922 1.66 6.19 -0.43
CA SER A 922 0.88 5.05 0.04
C SER A 922 1.60 3.77 -0.35
N PRO A 923 1.61 2.73 0.50
CA PRO A 923 2.16 1.42 0.15
C PRO A 923 1.50 0.78 -1.09
N THR A 924 0.25 1.14 -1.40
CA THR A 924 -0.49 0.63 -2.57
C THR A 924 -0.12 1.30 -3.89
N THR A 925 0.66 2.38 -3.84
CA THR A 925 1.02 3.13 -5.04
C THR A 925 1.98 2.31 -5.91
N PRO A 926 1.67 2.09 -7.20
CA PRO A 926 2.55 1.35 -8.11
C PRO A 926 3.99 1.88 -8.17
N TRP A 927 4.96 0.96 -8.12
CA TRP A 927 6.38 1.29 -8.21
C TRP A 927 6.85 1.58 -9.64
N ILE A 928 6.53 2.77 -10.16
CA ILE A 928 6.91 3.20 -11.51
C ILE A 928 8.28 3.92 -11.60
N VAL A 929 9.11 3.84 -10.55
CA VAL A 929 10.40 4.54 -10.42
C VAL A 929 11.36 4.24 -11.57
N LEU A 930 11.51 2.96 -11.95
CA LEU A 930 12.36 2.57 -13.07
C LEU A 930 11.82 3.14 -14.39
N ASN A 931 10.50 3.12 -14.60
CA ASN A 931 9.87 3.64 -15.82
C ASN A 931 10.06 5.15 -15.95
N ALA A 932 9.84 5.89 -14.86
CA ALA A 932 10.03 7.34 -14.81
C ALA A 932 11.51 7.73 -15.00
N GLY A 933 12.43 7.03 -14.33
CA GLY A 933 13.87 7.24 -14.47
C GLY A 933 14.36 6.99 -15.90
N LEU A 934 13.92 5.89 -16.52
CA LEU A 934 14.24 5.58 -17.92
C LEU A 934 13.65 6.61 -18.89
N SER A 935 12.42 7.07 -18.66
CA SER A 935 11.79 8.13 -19.45
C SER A 935 12.58 9.45 -19.37
N LEU A 936 13.04 9.84 -18.18
CA LEU A 936 13.87 11.02 -17.97
C LEU A 936 15.22 10.89 -18.70
N LEU A 937 15.87 9.74 -18.57
CA LEU A 937 17.11 9.43 -19.30
C LEU A 937 16.90 9.48 -20.81
N GLY A 938 15.78 8.94 -21.31
CA GLY A 938 15.41 9.02 -22.72
C GLY A 938 15.25 10.45 -23.21
N PHE A 939 14.60 11.30 -22.44
CA PHE A 939 14.44 12.71 -22.78
C PHE A 939 15.78 13.46 -22.80
N ILE A 940 16.62 13.28 -21.78
CA ILE A 940 17.97 13.86 -21.71
C ILE A 940 18.84 13.36 -22.88
N TRP A 941 18.73 12.08 -23.23
CA TRP A 941 19.48 11.49 -24.32
C TRP A 941 19.05 12.06 -25.68
N GLY A 942 17.75 12.23 -25.88
CA GLY A 942 17.17 12.87 -27.06
C GLY A 942 17.67 14.30 -27.25
N ILE A 943 17.69 15.10 -26.17
CA ILE A 943 18.25 16.47 -26.19
C ILE A 943 19.73 16.44 -26.58
N ARG A 944 20.53 15.55 -25.96
CA ARG A 944 21.97 15.44 -26.25
C ARG A 944 22.26 15.00 -27.69
N ARG A 945 21.45 14.10 -28.25
CA ARG A 945 21.58 13.61 -29.62
C ARG A 945 20.91 14.51 -30.65
N ARG A 946 20.09 15.46 -30.22
CA ARG A 946 19.20 16.26 -31.08
C ARG A 946 18.28 15.39 -31.92
N ASP A 947 17.76 14.31 -31.33
CA ASP A 947 16.77 13.44 -31.98
C ASP A 947 15.36 14.04 -31.79
N ALA A 948 14.77 14.53 -32.88
CA ALA A 948 13.46 15.20 -32.83
C ALA A 948 12.34 14.31 -32.28
N ARG A 949 12.43 12.98 -32.47
CA ARG A 949 11.39 12.03 -32.01
C ARG A 949 11.42 11.85 -30.50
N GLU A 950 12.61 11.67 -29.94
CA GLU A 950 12.80 11.53 -28.49
C GLU A 950 12.46 12.83 -27.76
N ILE A 951 12.87 13.97 -28.32
CA ILE A 951 12.53 15.27 -27.75
C ILE A 951 11.02 15.51 -27.81
N TYR A 952 10.34 15.15 -28.90
CA TYR A 952 8.88 15.27 -29.02
C TYR A 952 8.15 14.48 -27.94
N ILE A 953 8.48 13.19 -27.77
CA ILE A 953 7.84 12.32 -26.77
C ILE A 953 8.16 12.82 -25.35
N GLY A 954 9.42 13.18 -25.09
CA GLY A 954 9.83 13.69 -23.79
C GLY A 954 9.21 15.04 -23.44
N LEU A 955 9.05 15.96 -24.40
CA LEU A 955 8.34 17.23 -24.20
C LEU A 955 6.86 17.01 -23.92
N LEU A 956 6.20 16.14 -24.67
CA LEU A 956 4.79 15.83 -24.42
C LEU A 956 4.56 15.17 -23.06
N PHE A 957 5.50 14.38 -22.54
CA PHE A 957 5.38 13.83 -21.18
C PHE A 957 5.83 14.82 -20.10
N TRP A 958 7.13 15.17 -20.06
CA TRP A 958 7.71 15.99 -19.00
C TRP A 958 7.22 17.43 -19.01
N GLY A 959 6.90 17.98 -20.20
CA GLY A 959 6.27 19.30 -20.31
C GLY A 959 4.87 19.30 -19.71
N SER A 960 4.03 18.32 -20.09
CA SER A 960 2.68 18.17 -19.55
C SER A 960 2.68 17.87 -18.05
N LEU A 961 3.60 17.05 -17.57
CA LEU A 961 3.78 16.78 -16.14
C LEU A 961 4.19 18.05 -15.37
N THR A 962 5.06 18.89 -15.94
CA THR A 962 5.44 20.16 -15.32
C THR A 962 4.23 21.10 -15.19
N ILE A 963 3.39 21.14 -16.22
CA ILE A 963 2.15 21.93 -16.23
C ILE A 963 1.17 21.38 -15.20
N LEU A 964 1.00 20.06 -15.14
CA LEU A 964 0.18 19.40 -14.11
C LEU A 964 0.70 19.70 -12.69
N ALA A 965 2.03 19.72 -12.49
CA ALA A 965 2.63 19.94 -11.18
C ALA A 965 2.62 21.40 -10.71
N VAL A 966 2.60 22.37 -11.64
CA VAL A 966 2.73 23.80 -11.33
C VAL A 966 1.44 24.57 -11.54
N LEU A 967 0.64 24.22 -12.54
CA LEU A 967 -0.55 24.96 -12.92
C LEU A 967 -1.85 24.30 -12.49
N PHE A 968 -1.86 23.01 -12.09
CA PHE A 968 -3.09 22.35 -11.65
C PHE A 968 -3.23 22.39 -10.13
N THR A 969 -4.44 22.57 -9.58
CA THR A 969 -4.65 22.65 -8.12
C THR A 969 -4.86 21.30 -7.44
N LEU A 970 -5.43 20.31 -8.14
CA LEU A 970 -5.76 19.01 -7.55
C LEU A 970 -4.61 18.01 -7.67
N THR A 971 -4.45 17.17 -6.63
CA THR A 971 -3.52 16.05 -6.63
C THR A 971 -4.28 14.73 -6.70
N ALA A 972 -4.01 13.96 -7.75
CA ALA A 972 -4.42 12.57 -7.85
C ALA A 972 -3.51 11.87 -8.88
N ASP A 973 -3.34 10.57 -8.72
CA ASP A 973 -2.62 9.71 -9.65
C ASP A 973 -3.30 9.61 -11.02
N ARG A 974 -4.64 9.64 -11.07
CA ARG A 974 -5.42 9.58 -12.32
C ARG A 974 -5.09 10.68 -13.33
N TYR A 975 -4.54 11.82 -12.90
CA TYR A 975 -4.22 12.94 -13.79
C TYR A 975 -2.97 12.71 -14.64
N ILE A 976 -2.07 11.80 -14.23
CA ILE A 976 -0.94 11.38 -15.08
C ILE A 976 -1.35 10.31 -16.10
N TYR A 977 -2.52 9.70 -15.94
CA TYR A 977 -2.94 8.54 -16.71
C TYR A 977 -2.97 8.79 -18.24
N PRO A 978 -3.58 9.88 -18.76
CA PRO A 978 -3.66 10.10 -20.21
C PRO A 978 -2.29 10.23 -20.89
N ILE A 979 -1.25 10.65 -20.16
CA ILE A 979 0.11 10.87 -20.67
C ILE A 979 1.06 9.71 -20.33
N LEU A 980 0.61 8.68 -19.61
CA LEU A 980 1.38 7.51 -19.22
C LEU A 980 2.01 6.75 -20.43
N PRO A 981 1.34 6.58 -21.59
CA PRO A 981 1.94 5.92 -22.74
C PRO A 981 3.22 6.62 -23.25
N LEU A 982 3.28 7.95 -23.14
CA LEU A 982 4.47 8.72 -23.53
C LEU A 982 5.68 8.39 -22.64
N MET A 983 5.45 8.20 -21.34
CA MET A 983 6.49 7.76 -20.39
C MET A 983 7.03 6.38 -20.78
N TYR A 984 6.14 5.42 -21.04
CA TYR A 984 6.53 4.06 -21.41
C TYR A 984 7.28 4.00 -22.73
N LEU A 985 6.87 4.80 -23.72
CA LEU A 985 7.54 4.87 -25.01
C LEU A 985 8.95 5.50 -24.89
N GLY A 986 9.08 6.62 -24.17
CA GLY A 986 10.36 7.27 -23.91
C GLY A 986 11.32 6.40 -23.09
N GLY A 987 10.81 5.75 -22.04
CA GLY A 987 11.59 4.84 -21.21
C GLY A 987 12.06 3.59 -21.95
N SER A 988 11.19 3.00 -22.78
CA SER A 988 11.54 1.86 -23.63
C SER A 988 12.61 2.22 -24.65
N ALA A 989 12.53 3.41 -25.26
CA ALA A 989 13.53 3.86 -26.20
C ALA A 989 14.91 3.97 -25.56
N ALA A 990 15.00 4.59 -24.38
CA ALA A 990 16.23 4.70 -23.61
C ALA A 990 16.81 3.32 -23.24
N PHE A 991 15.96 2.46 -22.69
CA PHE A 991 16.37 1.14 -22.21
C PHE A 991 16.88 0.23 -23.34
N ILE A 992 16.09 0.05 -24.40
CA ILE A 992 16.47 -0.83 -25.52
C ILE A 992 17.66 -0.28 -26.30
N LYS A 993 17.77 1.05 -26.49
CA LYS A 993 18.97 1.65 -27.08
C LYS A 993 20.19 1.40 -26.19
N GLY A 994 20.04 1.51 -24.87
CA GLY A 994 21.07 1.14 -23.89
C GLY A 994 21.53 -0.31 -24.03
N LEU A 995 20.59 -1.27 -24.07
CA LEU A 995 20.89 -2.69 -24.29
C LEU A 995 21.61 -2.94 -25.62
N ARG A 996 21.21 -2.27 -26.72
CA ARG A 996 21.88 -2.41 -28.03
C ARG A 996 23.30 -1.87 -28.01
N ILE A 997 23.51 -0.76 -27.33
CA ILE A 997 24.84 -0.19 -27.16
C ILE A 997 25.72 -1.18 -26.42
N MET A 998 25.24 -1.74 -25.30
CA MET A 998 25.94 -2.80 -24.58
C MET A 998 26.23 -4.01 -25.48
N TRP A 999 25.21 -4.52 -26.19
CA TRP A 999 25.34 -5.67 -27.10
C TRP A 999 26.38 -5.42 -28.20
N ARG A 1000 26.36 -4.23 -28.83
CA ARG A 1000 27.32 -3.87 -29.88
C ARG A 1000 28.74 -3.90 -29.36
N TYR A 1001 29.00 -3.36 -28.18
CA TYR A 1001 30.33 -3.36 -27.56
C TYR A 1001 30.79 -4.76 -27.15
N VAL A 1002 29.86 -5.55 -26.64
CA VAL A 1002 30.07 -6.96 -26.29
C VAL A 1002 30.43 -7.82 -27.51
N SER A 1003 29.80 -7.55 -28.66
CA SER A 1003 29.93 -8.35 -29.89
C SER A 1003 31.09 -7.93 -30.80
N THR A 1004 31.76 -6.80 -30.52
CA THR A 1004 32.97 -6.42 -31.25
C THR A 1004 34.13 -7.36 -30.87
N PRO A 1005 34.83 -7.97 -31.84
CA PRO A 1005 35.95 -8.83 -31.53
C PRO A 1005 37.05 -7.96 -30.92
N LEU A 1006 37.62 -8.42 -29.81
CA LEU A 1006 38.90 -7.95 -29.31
C LEU A 1006 39.99 -8.44 -30.27
N ALA A 1007 40.08 -7.83 -31.45
CA ALA A 1007 41.22 -8.05 -32.33
C ALA A 1007 42.40 -7.28 -31.72
N PRO A 1008 43.52 -7.94 -31.39
CA PRO A 1008 44.68 -7.24 -30.85
C PRO A 1008 45.12 -6.15 -31.83
N GLU A 1009 45.36 -4.95 -31.32
CA GLU A 1009 45.75 -3.73 -32.07
C GLU A 1009 47.03 -3.93 -32.93
N HIS A 1010 47.74 -5.04 -32.74
CA HIS A 1010 49.05 -5.34 -33.31
C HIS A 1010 49.09 -6.05 -34.69
N ARG A 1011 47.98 -6.18 -35.43
CA ARG A 1011 48.04 -6.66 -36.83
C ARG A 1011 47.40 -5.69 -37.82
N ASN A 1012 48.12 -4.62 -38.13
CA ASN A 1012 47.90 -3.79 -39.32
C ASN A 1012 48.31 -4.59 -40.58
N LEU A 1013 47.48 -5.52 -41.05
CA LEU A 1013 47.59 -6.07 -42.40
C LEU A 1013 46.72 -5.21 -43.33
N PRO A 1014 47.27 -4.57 -44.38
CA PRO A 1014 46.54 -3.63 -45.24
C PRO A 1014 45.31 -4.20 -45.97
N ASN A 1015 45.18 -5.53 -46.05
CA ASN A 1015 44.16 -6.23 -46.86
C ASN A 1015 43.35 -7.31 -46.11
N ALA A 1016 43.30 -7.28 -44.77
CA ALA A 1016 42.46 -8.24 -44.04
C ALA A 1016 40.97 -7.98 -44.34
N PRO A 1017 40.19 -8.95 -44.86
CA PRO A 1017 38.78 -8.75 -45.11
C PRO A 1017 38.10 -8.36 -43.78
N ARG A 1018 37.31 -7.27 -43.79
CA ARG A 1018 36.45 -6.89 -42.67
C ARG A 1018 35.43 -8.01 -42.43
N SER A 1019 35.80 -9.05 -41.70
CA SER A 1019 34.88 -10.13 -41.33
C SER A 1019 33.81 -9.52 -40.42
N LYS A 1020 32.57 -9.43 -40.90
CA LYS A 1020 31.42 -9.14 -40.03
C LYS A 1020 31.39 -10.23 -38.95
N THR A 1021 31.56 -9.82 -37.70
CA THR A 1021 31.84 -10.70 -36.57
C THR A 1021 30.66 -11.58 -36.21
N LEU A 1022 30.89 -12.90 -36.10
CA LEU A 1022 30.00 -13.77 -35.33
C LEU A 1022 30.20 -13.46 -33.84
N SER A 1023 29.17 -12.95 -33.17
CA SER A 1023 29.10 -13.03 -31.71
C SER A 1023 29.12 -14.51 -31.32
N SER A 1024 30.02 -14.94 -30.45
CA SER A 1024 30.05 -16.33 -29.98
C SER A 1024 28.75 -16.69 -29.26
N LEU A 1025 28.36 -17.96 -29.35
CA LEU A 1025 27.17 -18.49 -28.66
C LEU A 1025 27.17 -18.17 -27.16
N SER A 1026 28.33 -18.23 -26.51
CA SER A 1026 28.46 -17.91 -25.08
C SER A 1026 28.08 -16.47 -24.76
N MET A 1027 28.48 -15.53 -25.61
CA MET A 1027 28.16 -14.11 -25.44
C MET A 1027 26.68 -13.82 -25.73
N GLN A 1028 26.09 -14.52 -26.70
CA GLN A 1028 24.66 -14.42 -26.98
C GLN A 1028 23.82 -14.92 -25.80
N VAL A 1029 24.18 -16.06 -25.22
CA VAL A 1029 23.49 -16.62 -24.04
C VAL A 1029 23.60 -15.65 -22.86
N MET A 1030 24.80 -15.18 -22.54
CA MET A 1030 25.04 -14.27 -21.41
C MET A 1030 24.21 -12.98 -21.52
N MET A 1031 24.25 -12.33 -22.68
CA MET A 1031 23.54 -11.07 -22.88
C MET A 1031 22.04 -11.24 -23.00
N THR A 1032 21.56 -12.35 -23.58
CA THR A 1032 20.12 -12.64 -23.66
C THR A 1032 19.57 -12.89 -22.27
N PHE A 1033 20.28 -13.66 -21.43
CA PHE A 1033 19.93 -13.87 -20.03
C PHE A 1033 19.86 -12.55 -19.26
N ALA A 1034 20.94 -11.76 -19.27
CA ALA A 1034 20.97 -10.48 -18.55
C ALA A 1034 19.88 -9.50 -19.06
N SER A 1035 19.70 -9.38 -20.38
CA SER A 1035 18.66 -8.50 -20.94
C SER A 1035 17.26 -8.95 -20.56
N THR A 1036 16.99 -10.26 -20.51
CA THR A 1036 15.68 -10.81 -20.14
C THR A 1036 15.37 -10.50 -18.68
N LEU A 1037 16.33 -10.67 -17.78
CA LEU A 1037 16.16 -10.34 -16.36
C LEU A 1037 15.96 -8.84 -16.15
N LEU A 1038 16.72 -7.98 -16.86
CA LEU A 1038 16.52 -6.53 -16.79
C LEU A 1038 15.13 -6.11 -17.31
N CYS A 1039 14.66 -6.71 -18.40
CA CYS A 1039 13.29 -6.51 -18.89
C CYS A 1039 12.27 -6.94 -17.81
N ALA A 1040 12.49 -8.10 -17.18
CA ALA A 1040 11.61 -8.61 -16.14
C ALA A 1040 11.57 -7.68 -14.92
N SER A 1041 12.72 -7.15 -14.46
CA SER A 1041 12.77 -6.18 -13.36
C SER A 1041 11.94 -4.93 -13.61
N ILE A 1042 11.98 -4.39 -14.84
CA ILE A 1042 11.22 -3.18 -15.22
C ILE A 1042 9.72 -3.46 -15.30
N LEU A 1043 9.32 -4.64 -15.78
CA LEU A 1043 7.91 -5.01 -15.93
C LEU A 1043 7.28 -5.46 -14.61
N ILE A 1044 8.01 -6.18 -13.77
CA ILE A 1044 7.50 -6.76 -12.52
C ILE A 1044 7.42 -5.72 -11.40
N LEU A 1045 8.37 -4.79 -11.31
CA LEU A 1045 8.41 -3.85 -10.18
C LEU A 1045 7.10 -3.05 -10.01
N PRO A 1046 6.47 -2.49 -11.07
CA PRO A 1046 5.18 -1.83 -10.94
C PRO A 1046 4.04 -2.76 -10.49
N MET A 1047 4.15 -4.08 -10.70
CA MET A 1047 3.13 -5.07 -10.36
C MET A 1047 3.14 -5.45 -8.87
N MET A 1048 4.06 -4.92 -8.06
CA MET A 1048 4.16 -5.28 -6.64
C MET A 1048 3.31 -4.34 -5.76
N PRO A 1049 2.61 -4.86 -4.72
CA PRO A 1049 2.49 -6.28 -4.38
C PRO A 1049 1.53 -7.03 -5.32
N PHE A 1050 1.84 -8.28 -5.64
CA PHE A 1050 1.04 -9.06 -6.61
C PHE A 1050 -0.40 -9.28 -6.17
N ASN A 1051 -0.67 -9.35 -4.87
CA ASN A 1051 -2.01 -9.59 -4.34
C ASN A 1051 -2.99 -8.44 -4.65
N GLY A 1052 -2.50 -7.19 -4.72
CA GLY A 1052 -3.27 -5.99 -5.02
C GLY A 1052 -3.16 -5.54 -6.47
N TYR A 1053 -2.36 -6.23 -7.29
CA TYR A 1053 -2.08 -5.84 -8.67
C TYR A 1053 -3.27 -6.03 -9.62
N ASN A 1054 -3.83 -7.24 -9.64
CA ASN A 1054 -4.91 -7.58 -10.57
C ASN A 1054 -5.73 -8.77 -10.05
N LEU A 1055 -7.06 -8.63 -10.07
CA LEU A 1055 -7.99 -9.63 -9.57
C LEU A 1055 -7.80 -11.01 -10.21
N PHE A 1056 -7.62 -11.08 -11.54
CA PHE A 1056 -7.44 -12.36 -12.23
C PHE A 1056 -6.17 -13.07 -11.73
N ILE A 1057 -5.06 -12.34 -11.61
CA ILE A 1057 -3.80 -12.89 -11.11
C ILE A 1057 -3.97 -13.38 -9.67
N SER A 1058 -4.56 -12.58 -8.79
CA SER A 1058 -4.78 -12.97 -7.40
C SER A 1058 -5.66 -14.22 -7.28
N ARG A 1059 -6.71 -14.35 -8.10
CA ARG A 1059 -7.58 -15.55 -8.12
C ARG A 1059 -6.87 -16.79 -8.68
N VAL A 1060 -6.01 -16.65 -9.69
CA VAL A 1060 -5.23 -17.77 -10.25
C VAL A 1060 -4.16 -18.26 -9.27
N VAL A 1061 -3.52 -17.34 -8.56
CA VAL A 1061 -2.45 -17.65 -7.59
C VAL A 1061 -3.01 -18.09 -6.22
N GLY A 1062 -4.24 -17.70 -5.89
CA GLY A 1062 -4.86 -17.97 -4.59
C GLY A 1062 -4.55 -16.91 -3.53
N PHE A 1063 -4.19 -15.69 -3.95
CA PHE A 1063 -3.95 -14.55 -3.07
C PHE A 1063 -5.25 -13.80 -2.75
N ALA A 1064 -5.29 -13.19 -1.56
CA ALA A 1064 -6.35 -12.27 -1.17
C ALA A 1064 -6.32 -11.01 -2.06
N PHE A 1065 -7.49 -10.54 -2.50
CA PHE A 1065 -7.61 -9.34 -3.34
C PHE A 1065 -8.51 -8.29 -2.69
N HIS A 1066 -7.94 -7.18 -2.25
CA HIS A 1066 -8.68 -6.09 -1.62
C HIS A 1066 -9.66 -5.41 -2.59
N ARG A 1067 -10.92 -5.25 -2.19
CA ARG A 1067 -11.88 -4.37 -2.89
C ARG A 1067 -11.58 -2.91 -2.59
N HIS A 1068 -11.54 -2.07 -3.61
CA HIS A 1068 -11.24 -0.65 -3.45
C HIS A 1068 -12.46 0.16 -2.96
N PHE A 1069 -13.67 -0.32 -3.28
CA PHE A 1069 -14.91 0.38 -2.97
C PHE A 1069 -15.81 -0.44 -2.04
N SER A 1070 -16.52 0.27 -1.17
CA SER A 1070 -17.55 -0.26 -0.27
C SER A 1070 -18.61 -1.08 -1.02
N ASP A 1071 -19.00 -2.21 -0.44
CA ASP A 1071 -20.02 -3.12 -0.97
C ASP A 1071 -21.43 -2.60 -0.74
N TYR A 1072 -21.92 -1.82 -1.69
CA TYR A 1072 -23.31 -1.38 -1.73
C TYR A 1072 -24.23 -2.35 -2.50
N ASP A 1073 -23.68 -3.34 -3.21
CA ASP A 1073 -24.48 -4.38 -3.87
C ASP A 1073 -25.26 -5.18 -2.82
N ALA A 1074 -24.58 -5.62 -1.76
CA ALA A 1074 -25.21 -6.34 -0.66
C ALA A 1074 -26.19 -5.47 0.15
N VAL A 1075 -25.90 -4.17 0.30
CA VAL A 1075 -26.81 -3.20 0.92
C VAL A 1075 -28.11 -3.09 0.12
N GLY A 1076 -28.01 -2.93 -1.19
CA GLY A 1076 -29.18 -2.85 -2.08
C GLY A 1076 -30.05 -4.11 -1.99
N GLN A 1077 -29.43 -5.29 -2.06
CA GLN A 1077 -30.14 -6.57 -1.93
C GLN A 1077 -30.85 -6.71 -0.58
N TYR A 1078 -30.19 -6.34 0.51
CA TYR A 1078 -30.79 -6.39 1.84
C TYR A 1078 -31.99 -5.42 1.94
N MET A 1079 -31.82 -4.17 1.50
CA MET A 1079 -32.87 -3.16 1.57
C MET A 1079 -34.10 -3.55 0.74
N GLN A 1080 -33.92 -4.06 -0.48
CA GLN A 1080 -35.02 -4.50 -1.34
C GLN A 1080 -35.89 -5.59 -0.70
N GLN A 1081 -35.34 -6.42 0.18
CA GLN A 1081 -36.07 -7.49 0.87
C GLN A 1081 -36.81 -7.02 2.12
N HIS A 1082 -36.41 -5.89 2.73
CA HIS A 1082 -36.86 -5.47 4.06
C HIS A 1082 -37.60 -4.13 4.09
N MET A 1083 -37.44 -3.29 3.08
CA MET A 1083 -38.13 -2.00 2.99
C MET A 1083 -39.62 -2.17 2.76
N ARG A 1084 -40.41 -1.27 3.35
CA ARG A 1084 -41.86 -1.14 3.08
C ARG A 1084 -42.19 0.25 2.53
N PRO A 1085 -43.33 0.42 1.86
CA PRO A 1085 -43.80 1.75 1.45
C PRO A 1085 -43.89 2.70 2.65
N GLY A 1086 -43.35 3.91 2.50
CA GLY A 1086 -43.32 4.93 3.55
C GLY A 1086 -42.05 4.96 4.41
N ASP A 1087 -41.14 3.99 4.23
CA ASP A 1087 -39.83 4.01 4.87
C ASP A 1087 -38.95 5.14 4.29
N ILE A 1088 -38.15 5.79 5.15
CA ILE A 1088 -37.20 6.85 4.75
C ILE A 1088 -35.78 6.32 4.74
N VAL A 1089 -35.00 6.71 3.72
CA VAL A 1089 -33.59 6.35 3.56
C VAL A 1089 -32.71 7.60 3.66
N ILE A 1090 -31.83 7.59 4.65
CA ILE A 1090 -30.82 8.62 4.89
C ILE A 1090 -29.45 8.04 4.58
N CYS A 1091 -28.62 8.73 3.80
CA CYS A 1091 -27.26 8.28 3.54
C CYS A 1091 -26.20 9.13 4.25
N VAL A 1092 -25.20 8.44 4.79
CA VAL A 1092 -23.95 9.01 5.30
C VAL A 1092 -22.91 9.09 4.18
N SER A 1093 -22.91 8.08 3.31
CA SER A 1093 -22.10 8.00 2.10
C SER A 1093 -22.66 8.88 0.98
N GLN A 1094 -21.97 8.94 -0.16
CA GLN A 1094 -22.41 9.74 -1.31
C GLN A 1094 -23.79 9.29 -1.81
N ALA A 1095 -24.74 10.23 -1.87
CA ALA A 1095 -26.16 9.99 -2.15
C ALA A 1095 -26.42 9.24 -3.46
N ILE A 1096 -25.63 9.52 -4.49
CA ILE A 1096 -25.73 8.90 -5.81
C ILE A 1096 -25.52 7.38 -5.78
N THR A 1097 -24.67 6.89 -4.87
CA THR A 1097 -24.40 5.46 -4.70
C THR A 1097 -25.59 4.76 -4.07
N VAL A 1098 -26.12 5.32 -2.98
CA VAL A 1098 -27.33 4.79 -2.34
C VAL A 1098 -28.52 4.83 -3.30
N ARG A 1099 -28.67 5.91 -4.07
CA ARG A 1099 -29.75 6.07 -5.05
C ARG A 1099 -29.70 5.00 -6.12
N TYR A 1100 -28.52 4.58 -6.56
CA TYR A 1100 -28.35 3.51 -7.55
C TYR A 1100 -28.73 2.14 -6.97
N TYR A 1101 -28.19 1.78 -5.79
CA TYR A 1101 -28.33 0.44 -5.22
C TYR A 1101 -29.65 0.18 -4.50
N VAL A 1102 -30.21 1.20 -3.84
CA VAL A 1102 -31.46 1.10 -3.05
C VAL A 1102 -32.66 1.64 -3.82
N HIS A 1103 -32.42 2.36 -4.93
CA HIS A 1103 -33.45 3.06 -5.71
C HIS A 1103 -34.18 4.18 -4.94
N GLN A 1104 -33.73 4.53 -3.74
CA GLN A 1104 -34.29 5.59 -2.90
C GLN A 1104 -33.18 6.27 -2.09
N THR A 1105 -33.19 7.60 -2.08
CA THR A 1105 -32.39 8.45 -1.19
C THR A 1105 -33.22 9.71 -0.94
N ASP A 1106 -33.65 9.90 0.31
CA ASP A 1106 -34.51 11.04 0.66
C ASP A 1106 -33.68 12.18 1.26
N TYR A 1107 -32.75 11.80 2.13
CA TYR A 1107 -31.88 12.73 2.86
C TYR A 1107 -30.43 12.25 2.88
N PHE A 1108 -29.50 13.17 3.10
CA PHE A 1108 -28.11 12.83 3.37
C PHE A 1108 -27.49 13.74 4.43
N PHE A 1109 -26.50 13.23 5.16
CA PHE A 1109 -25.77 14.03 6.13
C PHE A 1109 -24.78 14.98 5.44
N SER A 1110 -24.96 16.28 5.60
CA SER A 1110 -23.99 17.27 5.14
C SER A 1110 -22.77 17.27 6.05
N ILE A 1111 -21.60 16.88 5.53
CA ILE A 1111 -20.30 17.01 6.22
C ILE A 1111 -19.61 18.32 5.83
N ASP A 1112 -18.52 18.70 6.50
CA ASP A 1112 -17.78 19.95 6.20
C ASP A 1112 -17.10 19.94 4.81
N ARG A 1113 -17.30 18.86 4.06
CA ARG A 1113 -16.92 18.66 2.67
C ARG A 1113 -18.14 18.44 1.77
N ALA A 1114 -19.34 18.93 2.12
CA ALA A 1114 -20.53 18.80 1.29
C ALA A 1114 -20.25 19.42 -0.08
N LEU A 1115 -19.84 18.56 -1.00
CA LEU A 1115 -19.42 18.89 -2.34
C LEU A 1115 -20.70 19.17 -3.12
N TYR A 1116 -20.87 20.43 -3.50
CA TYR A 1116 -21.85 20.89 -4.48
C TYR A 1116 -23.32 20.85 -4.01
N LEU A 1117 -23.68 21.83 -3.17
CA LEU A 1117 -25.08 22.18 -2.88
C LEU A 1117 -25.51 23.35 -3.79
N PHE A 1118 -26.74 23.30 -4.29
CA PHE A 1118 -27.32 24.42 -5.02
C PHE A 1118 -28.77 24.64 -4.61
N GLU A 1119 -29.26 25.85 -4.81
CA GLU A 1119 -30.65 26.20 -4.55
C GLU A 1119 -31.45 26.06 -5.85
N GLU A 1120 -32.49 25.22 -5.81
CA GLU A 1120 -33.42 25.04 -6.90
C GLU A 1120 -34.84 25.25 -6.38
N ASN A 1121 -35.59 26.18 -6.98
CA ASN A 1121 -36.98 26.47 -6.61
C ASN A 1121 -37.19 26.74 -5.10
N GLY A 1122 -36.23 27.38 -4.44
CA GLY A 1122 -36.28 27.68 -3.00
C GLY A 1122 -35.92 26.51 -2.08
N ARG A 1123 -35.39 25.41 -2.62
CA ARG A 1123 -34.92 24.24 -1.85
C ARG A 1123 -33.43 24.00 -2.10
N ILE A 1124 -32.69 23.73 -1.03
CA ILE A 1124 -31.28 23.35 -1.11
C ILE A 1124 -31.20 21.84 -1.40
N THR A 1125 -30.48 21.45 -2.44
CA THR A 1125 -30.28 20.05 -2.84
C THR A 1125 -28.83 19.77 -3.25
N ASP A 1126 -28.47 18.49 -3.40
CA ASP A 1126 -27.17 18.09 -3.95
C ASP A 1126 -27.16 18.04 -5.49
N THR A 1127 -26.00 18.37 -6.09
CA THR A 1127 -25.86 18.30 -7.56
C THR A 1127 -26.02 16.90 -8.17
N PRO A 1128 -25.65 15.77 -7.53
CA PRO A 1128 -25.78 14.47 -8.20
C PRO A 1128 -27.21 13.90 -8.19
N THR A 1129 -27.96 14.06 -7.09
CA THR A 1129 -29.24 13.33 -6.90
C THR A 1129 -30.48 14.21 -6.74
N GLY A 1130 -30.34 15.47 -6.34
CA GLY A 1130 -31.46 16.31 -5.93
C GLY A 1130 -32.01 15.98 -4.52
N SER A 1131 -31.26 15.22 -3.72
CA SER A 1131 -31.61 14.86 -2.34
C SER A 1131 -31.47 16.03 -1.38
N THR A 1132 -32.23 16.00 -0.29
CA THR A 1132 -32.24 17.10 0.70
C THR A 1132 -31.09 16.92 1.72
N PRO A 1133 -30.21 17.92 1.91
CA PRO A 1133 -29.16 17.85 2.91
C PRO A 1133 -29.71 18.05 4.32
N ILE A 1134 -29.22 17.25 5.26
CA ILE A 1134 -29.38 17.47 6.70
C ILE A 1134 -28.20 18.32 7.15
N LEU A 1135 -28.45 19.55 7.63
CA LEU A 1135 -27.40 20.53 7.93
C LEU A 1135 -27.01 20.56 9.41
N SER A 1136 -27.96 20.21 10.29
CA SER A 1136 -27.82 20.28 11.75
C SER A 1136 -28.48 19.10 12.48
N GLN A 1137 -28.10 18.86 13.74
CA GLN A 1137 -28.74 17.85 14.58
C GLN A 1137 -30.24 18.13 14.78
N SER A 1138 -30.68 19.39 14.80
CA SER A 1138 -32.09 19.75 14.88
C SER A 1138 -32.87 19.30 13.64
N ASP A 1139 -32.29 19.42 12.44
CA ASP A 1139 -32.92 18.93 11.21
C ASP A 1139 -33.09 17.41 11.27
N PHE A 1140 -32.07 16.70 11.76
CA PHE A 1140 -32.14 15.26 11.94
C PHE A 1140 -33.24 14.88 12.94
N GLN A 1141 -33.34 15.57 14.08
CA GLN A 1141 -34.39 15.33 15.06
C GLN A 1141 -35.80 15.61 14.51
N ALA A 1142 -35.98 16.64 13.68
CA ALA A 1142 -37.24 16.90 13.00
C ALA A 1142 -37.65 15.73 12.07
N ILE A 1143 -36.72 15.21 11.26
CA ILE A 1143 -36.97 14.03 10.41
C ILE A 1143 -37.37 12.82 11.28
N LEU A 1144 -36.69 12.61 12.40
CA LEU A 1144 -37.00 11.51 13.32
C LEU A 1144 -38.36 11.69 14.04
N ALA A 1145 -38.86 12.91 14.18
CA ALA A 1145 -40.18 13.16 14.76
C ALA A 1145 -41.31 12.85 13.77
N ASP A 1146 -41.07 13.13 12.48
CA ASP A 1146 -42.06 12.93 11.41
C ASP A 1146 -42.12 11.49 10.89
N HIS A 1147 -41.05 10.70 11.07
CA HIS A 1147 -40.93 9.36 10.51
C HIS A 1147 -40.63 8.28 11.56
N GLN A 1148 -41.47 7.24 11.60
CA GLN A 1148 -41.30 6.10 12.52
C GLN A 1148 -40.28 5.06 12.03
N ARG A 1149 -40.19 4.85 10.71
CA ARG A 1149 -39.31 3.83 10.09
C ARG A 1149 -38.26 4.49 9.23
N VAL A 1150 -37.03 4.50 9.75
CA VAL A 1150 -35.90 5.23 9.17
C VAL A 1150 -34.72 4.28 9.03
N TRP A 1151 -34.08 4.32 7.86
CA TRP A 1151 -32.89 3.55 7.53
C TRP A 1151 -31.74 4.51 7.29
N ILE A 1152 -30.59 4.25 7.91
CA ILE A 1152 -29.36 4.99 7.67
C ILE A 1152 -28.36 4.05 7.00
N ILE A 1153 -27.88 4.45 5.82
CA ILE A 1153 -26.88 3.70 5.07
C ILE A 1153 -25.54 4.41 5.19
N SER A 1154 -24.54 3.65 5.57
CA SER A 1154 -23.22 4.15 5.88
C SER A 1154 -22.14 3.36 5.16
N ASP A 1155 -21.01 4.03 4.88
CA ASP A 1155 -19.76 3.36 4.51
C ASP A 1155 -19.11 2.65 5.71
N ASN A 1156 -19.69 2.83 6.91
CA ASN A 1156 -19.13 2.38 8.17
C ASN A 1156 -17.65 2.78 8.24
N GLY A 1157 -17.32 4.01 7.85
CA GLY A 1157 -15.94 4.36 7.52
C GLY A 1157 -15.65 5.84 7.65
N GLY A 1158 -14.87 6.37 6.72
CA GLY A 1158 -14.44 7.76 6.75
C GLY A 1158 -15.61 8.74 6.62
N TYR A 1159 -16.66 8.43 5.85
CA TYR A 1159 -17.84 9.29 5.78
C TYR A 1159 -18.58 9.27 7.12
N GLN A 1160 -18.80 8.10 7.71
CA GLN A 1160 -19.43 8.01 9.02
C GLN A 1160 -18.66 8.75 10.11
N ALA A 1161 -17.34 8.58 10.18
CA ALA A 1161 -16.50 9.28 11.13
C ALA A 1161 -16.59 10.81 10.98
N ASN A 1162 -16.82 11.32 9.77
CA ASN A 1162 -17.04 12.74 9.53
C ASN A 1162 -18.45 13.22 9.93
N VAL A 1163 -19.42 12.32 10.03
CA VAL A 1163 -20.80 12.62 10.46
C VAL A 1163 -20.94 12.51 11.99
N THR A 1164 -20.54 11.38 12.57
CA THR A 1164 -20.80 11.03 13.98
C THR A 1164 -19.55 10.96 14.87
N GLY A 1165 -18.37 11.34 14.35
CA GLY A 1165 -17.14 11.32 15.13
C GLY A 1165 -17.12 12.30 16.32
N PRO A 1166 -16.17 12.17 17.26
CA PRO A 1166 -16.04 13.10 18.38
C PRO A 1166 -15.93 14.55 17.90
N GLY A 1167 -16.79 15.43 18.42
CA GLY A 1167 -16.84 16.85 18.03
C GLY A 1167 -17.49 17.12 16.66
N LYS A 1168 -18.14 16.13 16.03
CA LYS A 1168 -18.91 16.31 14.80
C LYS A 1168 -20.36 16.75 15.05
N ARG A 1169 -21.03 17.18 13.98
CA ARG A 1169 -22.35 17.84 14.02
C ARG A 1169 -23.51 16.92 14.37
N PHE A 1170 -23.36 15.60 14.21
CA PHE A 1170 -24.48 14.66 14.34
C PHE A 1170 -24.22 13.57 15.38
N SER A 1171 -25.28 13.09 16.03
CA SER A 1171 -25.27 11.90 16.87
C SER A 1171 -26.49 11.01 16.56
N PHE A 1172 -26.24 9.71 16.39
CA PHE A 1172 -27.31 8.73 16.18
C PHE A 1172 -27.96 8.39 17.52
N PRO A 1173 -29.30 8.46 17.62
CA PRO A 1173 -29.97 8.09 18.86
C PRO A 1173 -29.89 6.57 19.14
N PRO A 1174 -30.03 6.14 20.41
CA PRO A 1174 -29.83 4.74 20.82
C PRO A 1174 -30.82 3.72 20.22
N ASP A 1175 -31.91 4.19 19.62
CA ASP A 1175 -32.94 3.35 19.01
C ASP A 1175 -32.58 2.88 17.59
N PHE A 1176 -31.49 3.40 17.01
CA PHE A 1176 -30.88 2.85 15.79
C PHE A 1176 -29.97 1.66 16.12
N HIS A 1177 -30.18 0.54 15.43
CA HIS A 1177 -29.35 -0.66 15.57
C HIS A 1177 -28.88 -1.16 14.20
N VAL A 1178 -27.70 -1.81 14.18
CA VAL A 1178 -27.14 -2.40 12.96
C VAL A 1178 -27.94 -3.64 12.60
N VAL A 1179 -28.52 -3.65 11.41
CA VAL A 1179 -29.30 -4.79 10.89
C VAL A 1179 -28.54 -5.57 9.82
N PHE A 1180 -27.53 -4.94 9.21
CA PHE A 1180 -26.68 -5.53 8.18
C PHE A 1180 -25.30 -4.88 8.21
N GLU A 1181 -24.27 -5.71 8.06
CA GLU A 1181 -22.87 -5.29 7.93
C GLU A 1181 -22.23 -5.98 6.72
N GLY A 1182 -21.67 -5.19 5.82
CA GLY A 1182 -20.96 -5.64 4.62
C GLY A 1182 -19.52 -5.14 4.58
N TYR A 1183 -18.85 -5.32 3.45
CA TYR A 1183 -17.51 -4.79 3.26
C TYR A 1183 -17.55 -3.25 3.12
N GLY A 1184 -17.10 -2.51 4.13
CA GLY A 1184 -17.11 -1.05 4.09
C GLY A 1184 -18.51 -0.46 3.92
N SER A 1185 -19.53 -1.15 4.43
CA SER A 1185 -20.91 -0.68 4.40
C SER A 1185 -21.70 -1.22 5.59
N ALA A 1186 -22.66 -0.45 6.09
CA ALA A 1186 -23.56 -0.87 7.15
C ALA A 1186 -24.93 -0.21 7.00
N ILE A 1187 -25.95 -0.92 7.50
CA ILE A 1187 -27.33 -0.43 7.57
C ILE A 1187 -27.73 -0.33 9.03
N TYR A 1188 -28.14 0.86 9.44
CA TYR A 1188 -28.77 1.11 10.73
C TYR A 1188 -30.27 1.31 10.51
N ALA A 1189 -31.08 0.76 11.40
CA ALA A 1189 -32.51 0.83 11.27
C ALA A 1189 -33.21 1.23 12.56
N ARG A 1190 -34.30 1.97 12.43
CA ARG A 1190 -35.19 2.41 13.50
C ARG A 1190 -36.63 2.02 13.16
N GLY A 1191 -37.37 1.48 14.14
CA GLY A 1191 -38.80 1.15 14.02
C GLY A 1191 -39.14 -0.02 13.10
N VAL A 1192 -38.14 -0.83 12.70
CA VAL A 1192 -38.29 -1.99 11.81
C VAL A 1192 -38.88 -3.18 12.55
#